data_AF-A0A8B8Q103-F1
#
_entry.id   AF-A0A8B8Q103-F1
#
_cell.length_a   1.000
_cell.length_b   1.000
_cell.length_c   1.000
_cell.angle_alpha   90.00
_cell.angle_beta   90.00
_cell.angle_gamma   90.00
#
_symmetry.space_group_name_H-M   'P 1'
#
loop_
_entity.id
_entity.type
_entity.pdbx_description
1 polymer ?
#
loop_
_entity_poly.entity_id
_entity_poly.type
_entity_poly.pdbx_seq_one_letter_code
_entity_poly.pdbx_strand_id
1 'polypeptide(L)'
;MVVFSLMWRCSVALLLLLLPLLVLHLSEAASGRRVIEVKGAPESVVWLVQLSDLHFSVHRPLRAAHFKTLVAPALALINPSLVLITGDLTDGKSEDLLTMKLNEEEWMEYRDVMEEVVRQSGLPKSLFYDLRGNHDNFGVNVEGGSLDFFSKYSINAQLGRTGNVNSVTLQAGERKHLFVGLDSTMSVGTRGPTNLFGHPTDQLLAELDSELSQWDSLTTKPVTKLSFGHFPLSFSAASTSGKSLRDIFLKHSLSAYLCGHLHTRFGKNLKRHHQSRDGLSSLDNLFQLNIHQMPTLRDQNCSFGTPPSKEFWEWEMGDWKKSRAMRILAIDSGDVSYLDIDFKRGVKEIIIAPTFPLDSRFMSTSLSHHRYECQYMVPSSYETIRALVFSVSPIALVVARVYDSSAGDRIMVMEAHMTKHEGNASRGNFYSASWNYRAFEDPSPDRYWLQIEAIDTAGKSSSTELRPFSINGLTAQVSWTWKEFFVMGCQWAGLYLPLLWYALCFMFSILLIPKALHTFLKKQYSYMRFATGKGIVGGIAWCLQELCNIPGLWFGTLGYLFFLVLFPWLSGQIFTNGGMGHMTYKGWVVKDVHLGENHELVGFPDVMVIVLPHLVTVVLPMILVCGALAAERGFHQHICSTAVKKKDDYGQEKKRLLKNDMPGSKRSVPAIGDRWLRKLLVVVCLAICCKHFMDCRALMKAYEMNPFTNFPGYSLSVPVLLAYAVYKTRGNNQLRH
;
A
#
# COMPACT_ATOMS: atom_id res chain seq x y z
N MET A 1 51.82 12.75 58.00
CA MET A 1 51.45 11.59 57.15
C MET A 1 49.97 11.16 57.25
N VAL A 2 49.21 11.51 58.29
CA VAL A 2 47.81 11.06 58.43
C VAL A 2 46.80 11.89 57.61
N VAL A 3 47.06 13.17 57.37
CA VAL A 3 46.14 14.07 56.63
C VAL A 3 46.11 13.80 55.12
N PHE A 4 47.24 13.44 54.51
CA PHE A 4 47.32 13.10 53.08
C PHE A 4 46.61 11.78 52.73
N SER A 5 46.57 10.82 53.65
CA SER A 5 45.87 9.53 53.46
C SER A 5 44.34 9.70 53.45
N LEU A 6 43.82 10.64 54.24
CA LEU A 6 42.38 10.89 54.34
C LEU A 6 41.84 11.64 53.10
N MET A 7 42.58 12.63 52.61
CA MET A 7 42.21 13.37 51.39
C MET A 7 42.26 12.49 50.12
N TRP A 8 43.22 11.57 50.04
CA TRP A 8 43.30 10.61 48.93
C TRP A 8 42.13 9.63 48.93
N ARG A 9 41.74 9.12 50.12
CA ARG A 9 40.60 8.20 50.26
C ARG A 9 39.25 8.84 49.97
N CYS A 10 39.04 10.10 50.37
CA CYS A 10 37.82 10.83 50.02
C CYS A 10 37.72 11.14 48.52
N SER A 11 38.85 11.45 47.86
CA SER A 11 38.87 11.74 46.42
C SER A 11 38.61 10.49 45.57
N VAL A 12 39.15 9.34 45.96
CA VAL A 12 38.91 8.05 45.28
C VAL A 12 37.48 7.56 45.49
N ALA A 13 36.90 7.75 46.68
CA ALA A 13 35.50 7.40 46.95
C ALA A 13 34.53 8.28 46.15
N LEU A 14 34.80 9.58 46.01
CA LEU A 14 33.99 10.47 45.18
C LEU A 14 34.11 10.13 43.69
N LEU A 15 35.31 9.77 43.22
CA LEU A 15 35.52 9.30 41.84
C LEU A 15 34.77 7.99 41.58
N LEU A 16 34.79 7.04 42.52
CA LEU A 16 34.07 5.76 42.43
C LEU A 16 32.54 5.91 42.55
N LEU A 17 32.04 6.98 43.18
CA LEU A 17 30.61 7.34 43.21
C LEU A 17 30.16 8.05 41.92
N LEU A 18 31.06 8.80 41.29
CA LEU A 18 30.80 9.48 40.02
C LEU A 18 31.02 8.58 38.80
N LEU A 19 31.84 7.54 38.89
CA LEU A 19 32.10 6.59 37.81
C LEU A 19 30.82 5.88 37.31
N PRO A 20 29.91 5.37 38.16
CA PRO A 20 28.64 4.80 37.71
C PRO A 20 27.76 5.82 37.00
N LEU A 21 27.70 7.07 37.49
CA LEU A 21 26.96 8.18 36.87
C LEU A 21 27.56 8.58 35.51
N LEU A 22 28.89 8.63 35.43
CA LEU A 22 29.62 8.91 34.19
C LEU A 22 29.49 7.76 33.19
N VAL A 23 29.50 6.50 33.65
CA VAL A 23 29.27 5.30 32.83
C VAL A 23 27.81 5.23 32.38
N LEU A 24 26.84 5.66 33.20
CA LEU A 24 25.44 5.81 32.79
C LEU A 24 25.27 6.89 31.74
N HIS A 25 25.90 8.07 31.91
CA HIS A 25 25.85 9.14 30.92
C HIS A 25 26.63 8.80 29.63
N LEU A 26 27.77 8.13 29.74
CA LEU A 26 28.52 7.62 28.59
C LEU A 26 27.79 6.47 27.90
N SER A 27 27.02 5.65 28.63
CA SER A 27 26.15 4.60 28.07
C SER A 27 24.91 5.20 27.36
N GLU A 28 24.32 6.25 27.92
CA GLU A 28 23.27 7.05 27.26
C GLU A 28 23.79 7.72 25.98
N ALA A 29 25.00 8.29 26.02
CA ALA A 29 25.65 8.90 24.87
C ALA A 29 26.15 7.87 23.83
N ALA A 30 26.58 6.68 24.26
CA ALA A 30 27.06 5.60 23.39
C ALA A 30 25.92 4.79 22.76
N SER A 31 24.68 4.91 23.26
CA SER A 31 23.54 4.12 22.80
C SER A 31 22.72 4.74 21.67
N GLY A 32 23.03 5.96 21.20
CA GLY A 32 22.23 6.65 20.17
C GLY A 32 20.79 7.00 20.60
N ARG A 33 20.43 6.80 21.88
CA ARG A 33 19.08 6.97 22.42
C ARG A 33 18.80 8.42 22.75
N ARG A 34 18.03 9.09 21.88
CA ARG A 34 17.73 10.52 22.00
C ARG A 34 16.42 10.78 22.73
N VAL A 35 16.49 11.51 23.84
CA VAL A 35 15.33 12.02 24.59
C VAL A 35 15.21 13.53 24.39
N ILE A 36 14.03 14.02 24.05
CA ILE A 36 13.71 15.44 23.89
C ILE A 36 12.67 15.83 24.93
N GLU A 37 13.04 16.72 25.85
CA GLU A 37 12.09 17.33 26.77
C GLU A 37 11.19 18.33 26.03
N VAL A 38 9.88 18.10 26.07
CA VAL A 38 8.90 18.95 25.42
C VAL A 38 8.60 20.14 26.34
N LYS A 39 9.33 21.24 26.14
CA LYS A 39 9.11 22.48 26.89
C LYS A 39 7.78 23.13 26.51
N GLY A 40 7.06 23.56 27.54
CA GLY A 40 5.86 24.37 27.37
C GLY A 40 4.61 23.62 26.91
N ALA A 41 4.66 22.31 26.68
CA ALA A 41 3.41 21.60 26.39
C ALA A 41 2.46 21.61 27.62
N PRO A 42 1.13 21.64 27.41
CA PRO A 42 0.17 21.27 28.46
C PRO A 42 0.54 19.90 29.04
N GLU A 43 0.31 19.68 30.33
CA GLU A 43 0.69 18.42 30.98
C GLU A 43 0.20 17.21 30.18
N SER A 44 1.12 16.33 29.81
CA SER A 44 0.90 15.08 29.05
C SER A 44 0.45 15.19 27.58
N VAL A 45 0.47 16.38 26.96
CA VAL A 45 0.10 16.55 25.54
C VAL A 45 1.33 16.75 24.67
N VAL A 46 1.49 15.97 23.60
CA VAL A 46 2.48 16.21 22.55
C VAL A 46 1.82 16.15 21.18
N TRP A 47 2.22 17.02 20.26
CA TRP A 47 1.75 16.98 18.88
C TRP A 47 2.91 17.02 17.89
N LEU A 48 2.70 16.40 16.74
CA LEU A 48 3.68 16.29 15.67
C LEU A 48 2.99 16.43 14.31
N VAL A 49 3.81 16.64 13.29
CA VAL A 49 3.35 16.69 11.90
C VAL A 49 3.92 15.51 11.13
N GLN A 50 3.09 14.85 10.33
CA GLN A 50 3.49 13.85 9.35
C GLN A 50 3.20 14.38 7.94
N LEU A 51 4.17 14.19 7.04
CA LEU A 51 4.11 14.45 5.61
C LEU A 51 4.60 13.18 4.88
N SER A 52 4.10 12.93 3.68
CA SER A 52 4.46 11.74 2.91
C SER A 52 4.29 11.97 1.41
N ASP A 53 5.00 11.18 0.60
CA ASP A 53 4.81 11.11 -0.85
C ASP A 53 4.93 12.50 -1.48
N LEU A 54 6.06 13.16 -1.20
CA LEU A 54 6.41 14.51 -1.66
C LEU A 54 6.54 14.54 -3.18
N HIS A 55 7.28 13.56 -3.70
CA HIS A 55 7.62 13.40 -5.11
C HIS A 55 8.06 14.71 -5.75
N PHE A 56 9.04 15.39 -5.16
CA PHE A 56 9.64 16.55 -5.82
C PHE A 56 10.22 16.14 -7.17
N SER A 57 10.03 17.01 -8.16
CA SER A 57 10.35 16.64 -9.52
C SER A 57 10.61 17.83 -10.40
N VAL A 58 11.69 17.72 -11.17
CA VAL A 58 12.05 18.67 -12.23
C VAL A 58 10.95 18.83 -13.27
N HIS A 59 10.13 17.80 -13.49
CA HIS A 59 9.01 17.83 -14.43
C HIS A 59 7.73 18.41 -13.83
N ARG A 60 7.65 18.55 -12.50
CA ARG A 60 6.47 19.02 -11.75
C ARG A 60 6.86 19.96 -10.61
N PRO A 61 7.51 21.11 -10.91
CA PRO A 61 8.14 21.99 -9.91
C PRO A 61 7.16 22.61 -8.90
N LEU A 62 5.86 22.68 -9.24
CA LEU A 62 4.81 23.16 -8.32
C LEU A 62 4.67 22.29 -7.05
N ARG A 63 5.21 21.06 -7.01
CA ARG A 63 5.20 20.24 -5.79
C ARG A 63 6.13 20.82 -4.73
N ALA A 64 7.36 21.13 -5.11
CA ALA A 64 8.37 21.77 -4.27
C ALA A 64 8.00 23.22 -3.93
N ALA A 65 7.59 24.01 -4.93
CA ALA A 65 7.21 25.40 -4.72
C ALA A 65 6.05 25.55 -3.72
N HIS A 66 4.98 24.75 -3.87
CA HIS A 66 3.88 24.77 -2.92
C HIS A 66 4.31 24.27 -1.53
N PHE A 67 5.25 23.33 -1.45
CA PHE A 67 5.70 22.79 -0.17
C PHE A 67 6.35 23.90 0.66
N LYS A 68 7.26 24.65 0.04
CA LYS A 68 7.87 25.83 0.65
C LYS A 68 6.81 26.84 1.12
N THR A 69 5.86 27.21 0.26
CA THR A 69 4.91 28.31 0.55
C THR A 69 3.79 27.93 1.52
N LEU A 70 3.45 26.65 1.64
CA LEU A 70 2.31 26.19 2.45
C LEU A 70 2.74 25.48 3.72
N VAL A 71 3.76 24.62 3.65
CA VAL A 71 4.20 23.81 4.79
C VAL A 71 5.01 24.65 5.78
N ALA A 72 5.90 25.54 5.32
CA ALA A 72 6.72 26.31 6.25
C ALA A 72 5.89 27.25 7.16
N PRO A 73 4.91 28.04 6.65
CA PRO A 73 4.03 28.82 7.51
C PRO A 73 3.13 27.95 8.40
N ALA A 74 2.66 26.81 7.90
CA ALA A 74 1.86 25.89 8.70
C ALA A 74 2.66 25.29 9.87
N LEU A 75 3.91 24.91 9.64
CA LEU A 75 4.81 24.44 10.70
C LEU A 75 5.13 25.53 11.72
N ALA A 76 5.31 26.78 11.28
CA ALA A 76 5.49 27.92 12.18
C ALA A 76 4.25 28.13 13.08
N LEU A 77 3.05 28.03 12.50
CA LEU A 77 1.78 28.17 13.20
C LEU A 77 1.53 27.03 14.21
N ILE A 78 1.82 25.78 13.80
CA ILE A 78 1.56 24.58 14.61
C ILE A 78 2.62 24.40 15.70
N ASN A 79 3.88 24.78 15.42
CA ASN A 79 5.04 24.58 16.29
C ASN A 79 5.12 23.15 16.89
N PRO A 80 5.20 22.10 16.05
CA PRO A 80 5.16 20.71 16.48
C PRO A 80 6.39 20.29 17.31
N SER A 81 6.26 19.21 18.09
CA SER A 81 7.37 18.55 18.79
C SER A 81 8.30 17.79 17.84
N LEU A 82 7.77 17.32 16.70
CA LEU A 82 8.44 16.46 15.76
C LEU A 82 7.82 16.64 14.37
N VAL A 83 8.64 16.50 13.32
CA VAL A 83 8.18 16.47 11.93
C VAL A 83 8.68 15.18 11.28
N LEU A 84 7.74 14.36 10.84
CA LEU A 84 7.99 13.07 10.19
C LEU A 84 7.72 13.18 8.70
N ILE A 85 8.66 12.71 7.87
CA ILE A 85 8.52 12.66 6.41
C ILE A 85 8.67 11.20 5.98
N THR A 86 7.54 10.54 5.71
CA THR A 86 7.45 9.07 5.56
C THR A 86 7.70 8.56 4.14
N GLY A 87 8.71 9.10 3.46
CA GLY A 87 9.21 8.58 2.19
C GLY A 87 8.59 9.16 0.93
N ASP A 88 9.12 8.68 -0.20
CA ASP A 88 8.91 9.18 -1.55
C ASP A 88 9.18 10.69 -1.63
N LEU A 89 10.39 11.06 -1.21
CA LEU A 89 10.89 12.43 -1.14
C LEU A 89 11.02 13.03 -2.56
N THR A 90 11.52 12.22 -3.50
CA THR A 90 11.72 12.57 -4.92
C THR A 90 10.84 11.72 -5.84
N ASP A 91 10.60 12.14 -7.10
CA ASP A 91 9.72 11.39 -8.02
C ASP A 91 10.50 10.36 -8.83
N GLY A 92 11.78 10.55 -9.13
CA GLY A 92 12.62 9.56 -9.82
C GLY A 92 12.00 9.03 -11.11
N LYS A 93 11.19 9.85 -11.78
CA LYS A 93 10.36 9.46 -12.95
C LYS A 93 10.62 10.43 -14.10
N SER A 94 10.94 9.86 -15.24
CA SER A 94 10.99 10.59 -16.52
C SER A 94 9.63 11.19 -16.89
N GLU A 95 9.63 12.21 -17.73
CA GLU A 95 8.41 12.93 -18.16
C GLU A 95 7.34 12.01 -18.78
N ASP A 96 7.75 10.99 -19.55
CA ASP A 96 6.83 10.02 -20.16
C ASP A 96 6.38 8.90 -19.20
N LEU A 97 6.89 8.91 -17.96
CA LEU A 97 6.63 7.96 -16.88
C LEU A 97 7.10 6.53 -17.15
N LEU A 98 7.90 6.29 -18.20
CA LEU A 98 8.32 4.94 -18.61
C LEU A 98 9.69 4.56 -18.06
N THR A 99 10.53 5.53 -17.71
CA THR A 99 11.81 5.29 -17.02
C THR A 99 11.72 5.78 -15.58
N MET A 100 12.07 4.90 -14.63
CA MET A 100 12.08 5.18 -13.20
C MET A 100 13.49 4.92 -12.64
N LYS A 101 14.22 6.01 -12.36
CA LYS A 101 15.59 6.03 -11.83
C LYS A 101 15.81 7.34 -11.08
N LEU A 102 16.75 7.35 -10.14
CA LEU A 102 17.06 8.59 -9.40
C LEU A 102 17.52 9.73 -10.30
N ASN A 103 17.14 10.95 -9.92
CA ASN A 103 17.58 12.19 -10.54
C ASN A 103 18.18 13.10 -9.47
N GLU A 104 19.46 13.41 -9.55
CA GLU A 104 20.18 14.20 -8.54
C GLU A 104 19.63 15.63 -8.42
N GLU A 105 19.11 16.23 -9.49
CA GLU A 105 18.50 17.56 -9.45
C GLU A 105 17.27 17.60 -8.53
N GLU A 106 16.47 16.54 -8.51
CA GLU A 106 15.31 16.43 -7.60
C GLU A 106 15.75 16.34 -6.14
N TRP A 107 16.91 15.71 -5.87
CA TRP A 107 17.48 15.61 -4.53
C TRP A 107 18.13 16.91 -4.05
N MET A 108 18.79 17.64 -4.96
CA MET A 108 19.26 19.00 -4.67
C MET A 108 18.08 19.93 -4.36
N GLU A 109 17.00 19.86 -5.15
CA GLU A 109 15.75 20.59 -4.88
C GLU A 109 15.17 20.22 -3.51
N TYR A 110 15.12 18.92 -3.17
CA TYR A 110 14.66 18.47 -1.84
C TYR A 110 15.49 19.08 -0.71
N ARG A 111 16.82 19.00 -0.77
CA ARG A 111 17.71 19.59 0.24
C ARG A 111 17.41 21.08 0.41
N ASP A 112 17.40 21.83 -0.68
CA ASP A 112 17.27 23.29 -0.66
C ASP A 112 15.89 23.73 -0.15
N VAL A 113 14.83 23.02 -0.56
CA VAL A 113 13.47 23.27 -0.07
C VAL A 113 13.38 22.97 1.43
N MET A 114 13.96 21.87 1.90
CA MET A 114 13.92 21.52 3.31
C MET A 114 14.73 22.47 4.19
N GLU A 115 15.89 22.95 3.73
CA GLU A 115 16.65 23.99 4.44
C GLU A 115 15.83 25.27 4.62
N GLU A 116 15.12 25.67 3.58
CA GLU A 116 14.26 26.83 3.63
C GLU A 116 13.03 26.63 4.50
N VAL A 117 12.41 25.45 4.47
CA VAL A 117 11.28 25.11 5.36
C VAL A 117 11.73 25.11 6.82
N VAL A 118 12.89 24.55 7.14
CA VAL A 118 13.49 24.60 8.48
C VAL A 118 13.70 26.06 8.91
N ARG A 119 14.30 26.88 8.04
CA ARG A 119 14.57 28.30 8.33
C ARG A 119 13.29 29.11 8.55
N GLN A 120 12.30 28.98 7.66
CA GLN A 120 11.06 29.75 7.71
C GLN A 120 10.10 29.28 8.80
N SER A 121 10.09 27.98 9.13
CA SER A 121 9.25 27.46 10.22
C SER A 121 9.76 27.85 11.60
N GLY A 122 11.04 28.22 11.72
CA GLY A 122 11.69 28.49 13.01
C GLY A 122 11.95 27.23 13.85
N LEU A 123 11.71 26.04 13.29
CA LEU A 123 11.92 24.77 13.99
C LEU A 123 13.39 24.33 13.88
N PRO A 124 13.99 23.78 14.95
CA PRO A 124 15.31 23.18 14.85
C PRO A 124 15.31 22.02 13.84
N LYS A 125 16.30 22.00 12.94
CA LYS A 125 16.49 20.92 11.94
C LYS A 125 16.49 19.53 12.57
N SER A 126 16.97 19.43 13.81
CA SER A 126 17.02 18.18 14.55
C SER A 126 15.64 17.59 14.90
N LEU A 127 14.53 18.31 14.75
CA LEU A 127 13.17 17.78 14.94
C LEU A 127 12.60 17.10 13.70
N PHE A 128 13.28 17.19 12.55
CA PHE A 128 12.84 16.59 11.30
C PHE A 128 13.46 15.19 11.15
N TYR A 129 12.65 14.22 10.78
CA TYR A 129 13.04 12.84 10.50
C TYR A 129 12.44 12.42 9.16
N ASP A 130 13.29 12.13 8.18
CA ASP A 130 12.91 11.62 6.87
C ASP A 130 13.44 10.20 6.64
N LEU A 131 12.73 9.42 5.83
CA LEU A 131 13.12 8.06 5.46
C LEU A 131 12.92 7.85 3.97
N ARG A 132 13.51 6.79 3.40
CA ARG A 132 13.31 6.44 1.99
C ARG A 132 11.92 5.89 1.74
N GLY A 133 11.32 6.28 0.63
CA GLY A 133 10.30 5.47 -0.04
C GLY A 133 10.86 4.68 -1.20
N ASN A 134 10.00 3.96 -1.93
CA ASN A 134 10.48 3.16 -3.06
C ASN A 134 11.01 4.01 -4.21
N HIS A 135 10.51 5.23 -4.36
CA HIS A 135 11.01 6.17 -5.35
C HIS A 135 12.42 6.68 -5.05
N ASP A 136 12.77 6.77 -3.77
CA ASP A 136 14.05 7.26 -3.30
C ASP A 136 15.17 6.20 -3.42
N ASN A 137 14.82 5.01 -3.88
CA ASN A 137 15.72 3.87 -4.02
C ASN A 137 15.69 3.26 -5.44
N PHE A 138 15.23 3.99 -6.47
CA PHE A 138 15.19 3.43 -7.82
C PHE A 138 16.58 3.28 -8.46
N GLY A 139 16.99 2.03 -8.67
CA GLY A 139 18.24 1.71 -9.38
C GLY A 139 19.50 1.96 -8.57
N VAL A 140 19.41 2.05 -7.24
CA VAL A 140 20.55 2.16 -6.32
C VAL A 140 21.11 0.76 -6.09
N ASN A 141 22.37 0.55 -6.49
CA ASN A 141 23.01 -0.76 -6.42
C ASN A 141 23.70 -1.03 -5.08
N VAL A 142 24.13 0.02 -4.37
CA VAL A 142 24.88 -0.08 -3.11
C VAL A 142 24.43 1.05 -2.19
N GLU A 143 23.96 0.69 -1.00
CA GLU A 143 23.65 1.63 0.08
C GLU A 143 24.93 2.38 0.53
N GLY A 144 24.80 3.69 0.75
CA GLY A 144 25.94 4.59 1.02
C GLY A 144 26.84 4.86 -0.19
N GLY A 145 26.55 4.27 -1.36
CA GLY A 145 27.30 4.47 -2.59
C GLY A 145 27.08 5.86 -3.23
N SER A 146 27.79 6.14 -4.33
CA SER A 146 27.71 7.43 -5.02
C SER A 146 26.33 7.77 -5.59
N LEU A 147 25.50 6.76 -5.84
CA LEU A 147 24.13 6.89 -6.34
C LEU A 147 23.07 6.83 -5.24
N ASP A 148 23.46 6.61 -3.98
CA ASP A 148 22.54 6.68 -2.86
C ASP A 148 22.37 8.13 -2.40
N PHE A 149 21.51 8.83 -3.11
CA PHE A 149 21.25 10.25 -2.88
C PHE A 149 20.54 10.51 -1.56
N PHE A 150 19.81 9.54 -1.00
CA PHE A 150 19.26 9.67 0.34
C PHE A 150 20.38 9.86 1.37
N SER A 151 21.40 9.01 1.34
CA SER A 151 22.57 9.12 2.24
C SER A 151 23.42 10.38 2.04
N LYS A 152 23.18 11.14 0.96
CA LYS A 152 23.89 12.39 0.65
C LYS A 152 23.06 13.64 0.97
N TYR A 153 21.75 13.62 0.69
CA TYR A 153 20.91 14.82 0.68
C TYR A 153 19.80 14.81 1.72
N SER A 154 19.44 13.67 2.32
CA SER A 154 18.37 13.61 3.32
C SER A 154 18.70 14.39 4.58
N ILE A 155 17.68 14.80 5.34
CA ILE A 155 17.87 15.47 6.62
C ILE A 155 18.53 14.50 7.62
N ASN A 156 18.08 13.25 7.66
CA ASN A 156 18.66 12.24 8.52
C ASN A 156 20.15 12.02 8.22
N ALA A 157 20.54 11.91 6.95
CA ALA A 157 21.94 11.79 6.56
C ALA A 157 22.77 13.01 6.99
N GLN A 158 22.25 14.23 6.74
CA GLN A 158 22.91 15.47 7.16
C GLN A 158 23.07 15.61 8.68
N LEU A 159 22.27 14.88 9.46
CA LEU A 159 22.36 14.82 10.92
C LEU A 159 23.09 13.57 11.44
N GLY A 160 23.69 12.77 10.56
CA GLY A 160 24.42 11.54 10.92
C GLY A 160 23.52 10.36 11.34
N ARG A 161 22.22 10.39 10.99
CA ARG A 161 21.26 9.32 11.26
C ARG A 161 21.18 8.38 10.07
N THR A 162 22.20 7.55 9.91
CA THR A 162 22.37 6.69 8.72
C THR A 162 21.87 5.27 8.88
N GLY A 163 21.38 4.88 10.07
CA GLY A 163 20.81 3.56 10.29
C GLY A 163 19.43 3.40 9.64
N ASN A 164 19.05 2.16 9.32
CA ASN A 164 17.72 1.85 8.79
C ASN A 164 16.63 1.89 9.87
N VAL A 165 17.01 1.89 11.15
CA VAL A 165 16.11 2.15 12.28
C VAL A 165 16.62 3.36 13.04
N ASN A 166 15.75 4.36 13.24
CA ASN A 166 16.06 5.55 14.02
C ASN A 166 14.95 5.82 15.03
N SER A 167 15.32 6.03 16.30
CA SER A 167 14.35 6.33 17.35
C SER A 167 14.50 7.72 17.93
N VAL A 168 13.40 8.23 18.48
CA VAL A 168 13.36 9.44 19.29
C VAL A 168 12.30 9.30 20.37
N THR A 169 12.64 9.67 21.59
CA THR A 169 11.71 9.73 22.70
C THR A 169 11.37 11.19 23.01
N LEU A 170 10.08 11.54 22.96
CA LEU A 170 9.59 12.80 23.50
C LEU A 170 9.17 12.60 24.94
N GLN A 171 9.60 13.49 25.83
CA GLN A 171 9.23 13.46 27.24
C GLN A 171 8.37 14.69 27.59
N ALA A 172 7.14 14.45 28.04
CA ALA A 172 6.20 15.47 28.50
C ALA A 172 5.82 15.17 29.96
N GLY A 173 6.39 15.92 30.89
CA GLY A 173 6.30 15.60 32.32
C GLY A 173 6.93 14.23 32.62
N GLU A 174 6.17 13.35 33.26
CA GLU A 174 6.61 11.99 33.58
C GLU A 174 6.40 10.97 32.45
N ARG A 175 5.65 11.35 31.41
CA ARG A 175 5.29 10.45 30.31
C ARG A 175 6.32 10.48 29.19
N LYS A 176 6.55 9.32 28.60
CA LYS A 176 7.43 9.14 27.45
C LYS A 176 6.63 8.70 26.23
N HIS A 177 6.99 9.25 25.09
CA HIS A 177 6.42 8.90 23.79
C HIS A 177 7.56 8.49 22.87
N LEU A 178 7.65 7.20 22.58
CA LEU A 178 8.70 6.61 21.76
C LEU A 178 8.23 6.55 20.31
N PHE A 179 9.03 7.10 19.41
CA PHE A 179 8.83 7.04 17.97
C PHE A 179 10.00 6.28 17.36
N VAL A 180 9.70 5.23 16.60
CA VAL A 180 10.71 4.42 15.91
C VAL A 180 10.44 4.41 14.41
N GLY A 181 11.31 5.06 13.65
CA GLY A 181 11.28 5.11 12.20
C GLY A 181 12.03 3.93 11.59
N LEU A 182 11.51 3.38 10.49
CA LEU A 182 12.13 2.27 9.76
C LEU A 182 12.20 2.52 8.25
N ASP A 183 13.39 2.35 7.68
CA ASP A 183 13.62 2.19 6.25
C ASP A 183 13.59 0.69 5.93
N SER A 184 12.48 0.24 5.34
CA SER A 184 12.33 -1.13 4.84
C SER A 184 12.45 -1.21 3.33
N THR A 185 13.07 -0.23 2.67
CA THR A 185 13.35 -0.37 1.23
C THR A 185 14.34 -1.51 0.97
N MET A 186 14.35 -2.01 -0.26
CA MET A 186 15.27 -3.09 -0.64
C MET A 186 16.73 -2.64 -0.52
N SER A 187 17.61 -3.47 0.03
CA SER A 187 19.05 -3.16 0.14
C SER A 187 19.68 -2.80 -1.20
N VAL A 188 19.19 -3.44 -2.27
CA VAL A 188 19.59 -3.21 -3.65
C VAL A 188 18.34 -2.78 -4.45
N GLY A 189 18.16 -1.48 -4.59
CA GLY A 189 17.01 -0.88 -5.24
C GLY A 189 16.98 -1.12 -6.76
N THR A 190 15.93 -1.78 -7.25
CA THR A 190 15.76 -1.98 -8.71
C THR A 190 15.13 -0.75 -9.35
N ARG A 191 15.37 -0.55 -10.66
CA ARG A 191 14.53 0.38 -11.44
C ARG A 191 13.07 -0.07 -11.39
N GLY A 192 12.16 0.90 -11.40
CA GLY A 192 10.74 0.62 -11.54
C GLY A 192 10.42 -0.07 -12.88
N PRO A 193 9.33 -0.86 -12.95
CA PRO A 193 8.26 -0.98 -11.96
C PRO A 193 8.50 -2.00 -10.82
N THR A 194 9.64 -2.69 -10.75
CA THR A 194 9.87 -3.80 -9.79
C THR A 194 10.47 -3.37 -8.44
N ASN A 195 10.18 -2.15 -7.99
CA ASN A 195 10.58 -1.62 -6.69
C ASN A 195 9.35 -0.95 -6.06
N LEU A 196 8.47 -1.77 -5.51
CA LEU A 196 7.14 -1.44 -5.02
C LEU A 196 6.92 -1.87 -3.56
N PHE A 197 7.54 -2.97 -3.12
CA PHE A 197 7.33 -3.51 -1.77
C PHE A 197 8.42 -3.06 -0.80
N GLY A 198 8.07 -3.00 0.48
CA GLY A 198 9.05 -3.03 1.56
C GLY A 198 9.64 -4.44 1.72
N HIS A 199 10.94 -4.54 1.97
CA HIS A 199 11.73 -5.76 2.12
C HIS A 199 12.42 -5.79 3.49
N PRO A 200 11.67 -5.93 4.60
CA PRO A 200 12.27 -5.98 5.91
C PRO A 200 13.20 -7.19 6.05
N THR A 201 14.46 -6.96 6.41
CA THR A 201 15.41 -8.03 6.71
C THR A 201 15.25 -8.53 8.14
N ASP A 202 15.75 -9.75 8.44
CA ASP A 202 15.76 -10.25 9.81
C ASP A 202 16.54 -9.34 10.77
N GLN A 203 17.61 -8.71 10.27
CA GLN A 203 18.38 -7.71 11.01
C GLN A 203 17.55 -6.46 11.30
N LEU A 204 16.88 -5.88 10.30
CA LEU A 204 16.00 -4.72 10.48
C LEU A 204 14.91 -5.01 11.53
N LEU A 205 14.30 -6.19 11.47
CA LEU A 205 13.28 -6.59 12.44
C LEU A 205 13.84 -6.77 13.86
N ALA A 206 15.08 -7.27 14.00
CA ALA A 206 15.74 -7.39 15.29
C ALA A 206 16.13 -6.02 15.89
N GLU A 207 16.62 -5.10 15.06
CA GLU A 207 16.91 -3.72 15.46
C GLU A 207 15.63 -2.98 15.87
N LEU A 208 14.58 -3.08 15.06
CA LEU A 208 13.26 -2.53 15.37
C LEU A 208 12.70 -3.07 16.69
N ASP A 209 12.82 -4.38 16.92
CA ASP A 209 12.40 -5.02 18.17
C ASP A 209 13.19 -4.49 19.37
N SER A 210 14.51 -4.30 19.22
CA SER A 210 15.37 -3.75 20.26
C SER A 210 15.02 -2.30 20.58
N GLU A 211 14.84 -1.47 19.56
CA GLU A 211 14.49 -0.05 19.70
C GLU A 211 13.09 0.13 20.30
N LEU A 212 12.12 -0.70 19.92
CA LEU A 212 10.79 -0.68 20.53
C LEU A 212 10.79 -1.22 21.96
N SER A 213 11.74 -2.07 22.34
CA SER A 213 11.89 -2.55 23.73
C SER A 213 12.43 -1.48 24.68
N GLN A 214 12.80 -0.30 24.16
CA GLN A 214 13.19 0.82 25.00
C GLN A 214 12.09 1.13 26.01
N TRP A 215 12.52 1.37 27.26
CA TRP A 215 11.67 1.75 28.38
C TRP A 215 10.75 0.65 28.94
N ASP A 216 10.81 -0.60 28.43
CA ASP A 216 9.98 -1.70 28.95
C ASP A 216 10.27 -2.06 30.41
N SER A 217 11.49 -1.78 30.88
CA SER A 217 11.87 -1.97 32.29
C SER A 217 11.24 -0.93 33.23
N LEU A 218 10.70 0.18 32.71
CA LEU A 218 10.04 1.24 33.48
C LEU A 218 8.57 0.86 33.74
N THR A 219 8.35 -0.14 34.58
CA THR A 219 7.01 -0.67 34.91
C THR A 219 6.07 0.36 35.53
N THR A 220 6.59 1.45 36.08
CA THR A 220 5.83 2.50 36.77
C THR A 220 5.50 3.72 35.91
N LYS A 221 6.07 3.86 34.70
CA LYS A 221 5.84 5.04 33.83
C LYS A 221 5.21 4.62 32.50
N PRO A 222 4.03 5.13 32.13
CA PRO A 222 3.39 4.76 30.88
C PRO A 222 4.16 5.32 29.68
N VAL A 223 4.42 4.44 28.71
CA VAL A 223 5.10 4.77 27.44
C VAL A 223 4.13 4.58 26.29
N THR A 224 3.91 5.62 25.50
CA THR A 224 3.18 5.50 24.22
C THR A 224 4.19 5.19 23.12
N LYS A 225 4.02 4.06 22.43
CA LYS A 225 4.93 3.65 21.34
C LYS A 225 4.25 3.82 19.99
N LEU A 226 4.93 4.47 19.06
CA LEU A 226 4.53 4.60 17.66
C LEU A 226 5.70 4.23 16.75
N SER A 227 5.37 3.66 15.61
CA SER A 227 6.35 3.45 14.54
C SER A 227 5.94 4.21 13.29
N PHE A 228 6.92 4.53 12.44
CA PHE A 228 6.67 5.15 11.15
C PHE A 228 7.58 4.57 10.08
N GLY A 229 7.07 4.47 8.86
CA GLY A 229 7.74 3.87 7.72
C GLY A 229 7.06 4.31 6.43
N HIS A 230 7.57 3.88 5.28
CA HIS A 230 6.95 4.25 4.01
C HIS A 230 5.81 3.30 3.63
N PHE A 231 6.07 1.99 3.66
CA PHE A 231 5.18 0.97 3.11
C PHE A 231 4.06 0.57 4.09
N PRO A 232 2.80 0.52 3.62
CA PRO A 232 1.75 -0.23 4.27
C PRO A 232 2.09 -1.72 4.33
N LEU A 233 1.55 -2.42 5.32
CA LEU A 233 1.86 -3.83 5.58
C LEU A 233 1.36 -4.75 4.47
N SER A 234 0.30 -4.37 3.75
CA SER A 234 -0.17 -5.05 2.52
C SER A 234 0.84 -5.00 1.36
N PHE A 235 1.77 -4.05 1.40
CA PHE A 235 2.89 -3.86 0.47
C PHE A 235 4.25 -4.04 1.16
N SER A 236 4.30 -4.89 2.20
CA SER A 236 5.56 -5.33 2.81
C SER A 236 5.71 -6.84 2.64
N ALA A 237 6.90 -7.27 2.21
CA ALA A 237 7.29 -8.67 2.22
C ALA A 237 7.56 -9.16 3.65
N ALA A 238 7.60 -10.48 3.82
CA ALA A 238 8.17 -11.11 5.01
C ALA A 238 9.69 -11.21 4.86
N SER A 239 10.39 -11.24 5.99
CA SER A 239 11.82 -11.47 6.02
C SER A 239 12.18 -12.91 5.64
N THR A 240 13.47 -13.19 5.52
CA THR A 240 14.00 -14.54 5.23
C THR A 240 13.58 -15.60 6.25
N SER A 241 13.40 -15.24 7.53
CA SER A 241 12.86 -16.14 8.56
C SER A 241 11.33 -16.29 8.54
N GLY A 242 10.64 -15.59 7.63
CA GLY A 242 9.18 -15.58 7.53
C GLY A 242 8.49 -14.64 8.53
N LYS A 243 9.25 -13.83 9.27
CA LYS A 243 8.70 -12.81 10.18
C LYS A 243 8.29 -11.56 9.41
N SER A 244 7.30 -10.84 9.93
CA SER A 244 6.80 -9.60 9.34
C SER A 244 6.88 -8.44 10.31
N LEU A 245 6.80 -7.21 9.79
CA LEU A 245 6.65 -5.99 10.61
C LEU A 245 5.43 -6.08 11.54
N ARG A 246 4.33 -6.68 11.05
CA ARG A 246 3.10 -6.91 11.83
C ARG A 246 3.39 -7.67 13.14
N ASP A 247 4.27 -8.67 13.10
CA ASP A 247 4.59 -9.49 14.27
C ASP A 247 5.32 -8.68 15.35
N ILE A 248 6.24 -7.81 14.93
CA ILE A 248 6.97 -6.91 15.84
C ILE A 248 6.03 -5.84 16.41
N PHE A 249 5.18 -5.23 15.59
CA PHE A 249 4.24 -4.20 16.03
C PHE A 249 3.19 -4.75 17.01
N LEU A 250 2.68 -5.97 16.78
CA LEU A 250 1.80 -6.64 17.74
C LEU A 250 2.53 -7.01 19.03
N LYS A 251 3.77 -7.50 18.94
CA LYS A 251 4.59 -7.82 20.12
C LYS A 251 4.69 -6.62 21.07
N HIS A 252 4.89 -5.42 20.51
CA HIS A 252 5.04 -4.17 21.25
C HIS A 252 3.75 -3.40 21.53
N SER A 253 2.61 -3.87 21.02
CA SER A 253 1.29 -3.22 21.18
C SER A 253 1.33 -1.72 20.88
N LEU A 254 1.79 -1.38 19.67
CA LEU A 254 1.90 0.02 19.24
C LEU A 254 0.54 0.72 19.29
N SER A 255 0.54 2.02 19.60
CA SER A 255 -0.67 2.82 19.44
C SER A 255 -1.01 2.99 17.96
N ALA A 256 0.00 3.30 17.14
CA ALA A 256 -0.15 3.36 15.69
C ALA A 256 1.18 3.14 14.94
N TYR A 257 1.06 2.63 13.72
CA TYR A 257 2.06 2.66 12.65
C TYR A 257 1.63 3.68 11.59
N LEU A 258 2.49 4.66 11.32
CA LEU A 258 2.25 5.76 10.38
C LEU A 258 2.96 5.48 9.05
N CYS A 259 2.22 5.47 7.94
CA CYS A 259 2.78 5.16 6.61
C CYS A 259 2.21 6.01 5.47
N GLY A 260 2.78 5.83 4.27
CA GLY A 260 2.41 6.51 3.01
C GLY A 260 2.20 5.53 1.85
N HIS A 261 2.79 5.81 0.68
CA HIS A 261 2.93 4.93 -0.49
C HIS A 261 1.68 4.70 -1.36
N LEU A 262 0.49 4.59 -0.78
CA LEU A 262 -0.73 4.30 -1.57
C LEU A 262 -1.35 5.55 -2.19
N HIS A 263 -1.16 6.70 -1.54
CA HIS A 263 -1.78 7.97 -1.90
C HIS A 263 -3.31 7.94 -1.77
N THR A 264 -3.91 9.12 -1.83
CA THR A 264 -5.36 9.29 -1.79
C THR A 264 -6.14 8.70 -2.99
N ARG A 265 -5.45 8.08 -3.97
CA ARG A 265 -6.09 7.54 -5.19
C ARG A 265 -7.00 6.34 -4.91
N PHE A 266 -6.71 5.56 -3.87
CA PHE A 266 -7.43 4.33 -3.57
C PHE A 266 -8.62 4.53 -2.63
N GLY A 267 -8.68 5.66 -1.93
CA GLY A 267 -9.76 5.99 -1.02
C GLY A 267 -9.33 6.98 0.04
N LYS A 268 -10.22 7.27 0.98
CA LYS A 268 -9.93 8.10 2.16
C LYS A 268 -9.77 7.26 3.43
N ASN A 269 -10.29 6.03 3.43
CA ASN A 269 -10.27 5.14 4.59
C ASN A 269 -9.16 4.08 4.48
N LEU A 270 -7.94 4.54 4.16
CA LEU A 270 -6.74 3.71 4.14
C LEU A 270 -6.18 3.54 5.56
N LYS A 271 -6.98 2.88 6.41
CA LYS A 271 -6.70 2.62 7.82
C LYS A 271 -7.01 1.15 8.07
N ARG A 272 -6.20 0.48 8.87
CA ARG A 272 -6.40 -0.93 9.21
C ARG A 272 -6.12 -1.15 10.69
N HIS A 273 -7.03 -1.84 11.37
CA HIS A 273 -6.81 -2.27 12.74
C HIS A 273 -6.28 -3.70 12.76
N HIS A 274 -5.19 -3.93 13.48
CA HIS A 274 -4.55 -5.22 13.64
C HIS A 274 -4.74 -5.71 15.06
N GLN A 275 -5.18 -6.95 15.23
CA GLN A 275 -5.29 -7.60 16.52
C GLN A 275 -4.63 -8.98 16.47
N SER A 276 -4.03 -9.40 17.59
CA SER A 276 -3.54 -10.76 17.78
C SER A 276 -4.72 -11.69 18.07
N ARG A 277 -4.80 -12.82 17.34
CA ARG A 277 -5.78 -13.89 17.58
C ARG A 277 -5.08 -15.22 17.78
N ASP A 278 -5.53 -15.97 18.79
CA ASP A 278 -5.16 -17.36 18.98
C ASP A 278 -5.89 -18.23 17.93
N GLY A 279 -5.18 -19.14 17.25
CA GLY A 279 -5.78 -20.12 16.34
C GLY A 279 -6.16 -19.60 14.93
N LEU A 280 -5.46 -18.58 14.43
CA LEU A 280 -5.75 -17.99 13.12
C LEU A 280 -5.53 -18.99 11.96
N SER A 281 -6.46 -19.05 11.00
CA SER A 281 -6.26 -19.79 9.76
C SER A 281 -5.22 -19.10 8.86
N SER A 282 -4.57 -19.85 7.98
CA SER A 282 -3.62 -19.27 7.00
C SER A 282 -4.26 -18.23 6.08
N LEU A 283 -5.59 -18.30 5.86
CA LEU A 283 -6.34 -17.38 4.99
C LEU A 283 -6.58 -16.02 5.64
N ASP A 284 -6.83 -15.98 6.95
CA ASP A 284 -7.03 -14.72 7.68
C ASP A 284 -5.72 -13.91 7.79
N ASN A 285 -4.57 -14.56 7.63
CA ASN A 285 -3.27 -13.87 7.48
C ASN A 285 -3.13 -13.20 6.10
N LEU A 286 -3.83 -13.68 5.07
CA LEU A 286 -3.72 -13.17 3.71
C LEU A 286 -4.77 -12.11 3.36
N PHE A 287 -5.94 -12.17 4.00
CA PHE A 287 -7.05 -11.27 3.75
C PHE A 287 -7.65 -10.72 5.03
N GLN A 288 -7.97 -9.44 5.00
CA GLN A 288 -8.87 -8.81 5.96
C GLN A 288 -9.95 -8.06 5.18
N LEU A 289 -11.22 -8.37 5.43
CA LEU A 289 -12.32 -7.89 4.59
C LEU A 289 -12.72 -6.43 4.86
N ASN A 290 -12.43 -5.91 6.05
CA ASN A 290 -12.79 -4.55 6.48
C ASN A 290 -11.73 -3.96 7.42
N ILE A 291 -11.86 -2.68 7.76
CA ILE A 291 -10.93 -1.92 8.62
C ILE A 291 -10.67 -2.65 9.94
N HIS A 292 -11.74 -3.16 10.54
CA HIS A 292 -11.69 -3.94 11.76
C HIS A 292 -11.77 -5.42 11.45
N GLN A 293 -11.05 -6.20 12.25
CA GLN A 293 -11.28 -7.63 12.30
C GLN A 293 -12.56 -7.89 13.12
N MET A 294 -13.38 -8.86 12.71
CA MET A 294 -14.63 -9.17 13.42
C MET A 294 -14.32 -9.42 14.91
N PRO A 295 -14.98 -8.69 15.83
CA PRO A 295 -14.74 -8.85 17.26
C PRO A 295 -14.95 -10.31 17.64
N THR A 296 -13.94 -10.95 18.23
CA THR A 296 -14.26 -12.07 19.11
C THR A 296 -14.91 -11.44 20.32
N LEU A 297 -16.22 -11.64 20.52
CA LEU A 297 -16.84 -11.45 21.82
C LEU A 297 -16.03 -12.30 22.82
N ARG A 298 -15.09 -11.67 23.52
CA ARG A 298 -14.55 -12.19 24.77
C ARG A 298 -15.23 -11.38 25.83
N ASP A 299 -15.95 -12.04 26.73
CA ASP A 299 -16.31 -11.45 28.01
C ASP A 299 -15.01 -10.94 28.65
N GLN A 300 -14.92 -9.63 28.86
CA GLN A 300 -13.68 -9.00 29.30
C GLN A 300 -13.43 -9.38 30.75
N ASN A 301 -12.45 -10.26 30.98
CA ASN A 301 -12.12 -10.69 32.33
C ASN A 301 -11.23 -9.63 33.00
N CYS A 302 -11.83 -8.72 33.79
CA CYS A 302 -11.12 -7.71 34.60
C CYS A 302 -10.31 -8.31 35.78
N SER A 303 -9.93 -9.59 35.71
CA SER A 303 -9.03 -10.22 36.65
C SER A 303 -7.65 -9.54 36.62
N PHE A 304 -7.15 -9.18 37.81
CA PHE A 304 -5.83 -8.57 38.00
C PHE A 304 -4.75 -9.39 37.26
N GLY A 305 -4.08 -8.76 36.29
CA GLY A 305 -2.92 -9.34 35.58
C GLY A 305 -3.18 -9.90 34.19
N THR A 306 -4.42 -9.86 33.66
CA THR A 306 -4.65 -10.23 32.25
C THR A 306 -4.16 -9.09 31.33
N PRO A 307 -3.14 -9.29 30.49
CA PRO A 307 -2.69 -8.24 29.59
C PRO A 307 -3.78 -7.96 28.53
N PRO A 308 -3.96 -6.69 28.12
CA PRO A 308 -4.88 -6.33 27.04
C PRO A 308 -4.50 -7.05 25.75
N SER A 309 -5.46 -7.18 24.83
CA SER A 309 -5.17 -7.80 23.53
C SER A 309 -4.09 -7.02 22.80
N LYS A 310 -3.08 -7.72 22.30
CA LYS A 310 -2.04 -7.13 21.44
C LYS A 310 -2.70 -6.61 20.18
N GLU A 311 -2.62 -5.32 19.95
CA GLU A 311 -3.23 -4.64 18.82
C GLU A 311 -2.39 -3.44 18.39
N PHE A 312 -2.68 -2.90 17.20
CA PHE A 312 -2.24 -1.57 16.78
C PHE A 312 -3.06 -1.06 15.59
N TRP A 313 -3.02 0.25 15.38
CA TRP A 313 -3.55 0.90 14.19
C TRP A 313 -2.48 1.07 13.11
N GLU A 314 -2.80 0.71 11.87
CA GLU A 314 -2.05 1.12 10.68
C GLU A 314 -2.80 2.29 10.02
N TRP A 315 -2.13 3.44 9.89
CA TRP A 315 -2.68 4.65 9.29
C TRP A 315 -1.87 5.13 8.10
N GLU A 316 -2.34 4.83 6.90
CA GLU A 316 -1.86 5.46 5.68
C GLU A 316 -2.40 6.90 5.61
N MET A 317 -1.52 7.82 5.25
CA MET A 317 -1.85 9.24 5.07
C MET A 317 -1.96 9.59 3.59
N GLY A 318 -2.72 10.66 3.31
CA GLY A 318 -2.77 11.21 1.97
C GLY A 318 -1.43 11.79 1.49
N ASP A 319 -1.30 11.94 0.17
CA ASP A 319 -0.04 12.30 -0.48
C ASP A 319 0.16 13.81 -0.69
N TRP A 320 1.38 14.30 -0.48
CA TRP A 320 1.70 15.66 -0.88
C TRP A 320 1.58 15.85 -2.40
N LYS A 321 2.02 14.86 -3.20
CA LYS A 321 2.05 14.87 -4.67
C LYS A 321 0.77 15.34 -5.34
N LYS A 322 -0.41 14.88 -4.89
CA LYS A 322 -1.70 15.23 -5.48
C LYS A 322 -2.62 15.93 -4.52
N SER A 323 -2.77 15.53 -3.27
CA SER A 323 -3.71 16.18 -2.36
C SER A 323 -3.09 17.36 -1.61
N ARG A 324 -1.75 17.49 -1.59
CA ARG A 324 -1.07 18.46 -0.71
C ARG A 324 -1.54 18.25 0.73
N ALA A 325 -1.55 16.99 1.15
CA ALA A 325 -2.01 16.62 2.48
C ALA A 325 -0.91 16.77 3.52
N MET A 326 -1.31 17.07 4.75
CA MET A 326 -0.45 17.10 5.94
C MET A 326 -1.26 16.59 7.13
N ARG A 327 -0.67 15.72 7.95
CA ARG A 327 -1.33 15.19 9.15
C ARG A 327 -0.76 15.87 10.39
N ILE A 328 -1.63 16.30 11.29
CA ILE A 328 -1.28 16.65 12.67
C ILE A 328 -1.69 15.47 13.54
N LEU A 329 -0.74 14.91 14.28
CA LEU A 329 -1.00 13.88 15.29
C LEU A 329 -0.88 14.52 16.67
N ALA A 330 -1.79 14.21 17.57
CA ALA A 330 -1.75 14.64 18.97
C ALA A 330 -1.90 13.45 19.90
N ILE A 331 -1.04 13.38 20.90
CA ILE A 331 -1.06 12.39 21.97
C ILE A 331 -1.38 13.14 23.25
N ASP A 332 -2.50 12.82 23.89
CA ASP A 332 -2.99 13.45 25.11
C ASP A 332 -3.21 12.36 26.16
N SER A 333 -2.46 12.38 27.26
CA SER A 333 -2.62 11.38 28.32
C SER A 333 -2.46 9.91 27.86
N GLY A 334 -1.78 9.70 26.73
CA GLY A 334 -1.57 8.41 26.07
C GLY A 334 -2.62 8.04 25.03
N ASP A 335 -3.67 8.83 24.86
CA ASP A 335 -4.67 8.69 23.80
C ASP A 335 -4.14 9.36 22.52
N VAL A 336 -4.18 8.64 21.41
CA VAL A 336 -3.59 9.09 20.13
C VAL A 336 -4.69 9.47 19.16
N SER A 337 -4.65 10.72 18.70
CA SER A 337 -5.59 11.30 17.75
C SER A 337 -4.85 11.92 16.56
N TYR A 338 -5.53 12.07 15.42
CA TYR A 338 -4.98 12.77 14.27
C TYR A 338 -6.01 13.63 13.54
N LEU A 339 -5.50 14.59 12.77
CA LEU A 339 -6.24 15.46 11.86
C LEU A 339 -5.47 15.55 10.53
N ASP A 340 -6.14 15.23 9.43
CA ASP A 340 -5.60 15.41 8.08
C ASP A 340 -6.05 16.76 7.51
N ILE A 341 -5.09 17.57 7.05
CA ILE A 341 -5.29 18.86 6.40
C ILE A 341 -5.06 18.68 4.91
N ASP A 342 -6.00 19.19 4.10
CA ASP A 342 -5.92 19.22 2.64
C ASP A 342 -5.73 20.68 2.18
N PHE A 343 -4.51 21.04 1.82
CA PHE A 343 -4.19 22.41 1.39
C PHE A 343 -4.84 22.78 0.04
N LYS A 344 -5.33 21.83 -0.76
CA LYS A 344 -6.09 22.17 -1.98
C LYS A 344 -7.48 22.70 -1.68
N ARG A 345 -8.04 22.42 -0.50
CA ARG A 345 -9.30 23.01 -0.03
C ARG A 345 -9.13 24.44 0.49
N GLY A 346 -7.90 24.95 0.54
CA GLY A 346 -7.54 26.27 1.03
C GLY A 346 -6.72 26.20 2.31
N VAL A 347 -5.92 27.25 2.55
CA VAL A 347 -5.16 27.41 3.78
C VAL A 347 -6.12 27.85 4.89
N LYS A 348 -6.21 27.06 5.96
CA LYS A 348 -6.99 27.43 7.14
C LYS A 348 -6.16 28.32 8.05
N GLU A 349 -6.71 29.48 8.40
CA GLU A 349 -6.13 30.39 9.40
C GLU A 349 -6.33 29.89 10.82
N ILE A 350 -7.34 29.05 11.05
CA ILE A 350 -7.65 28.40 12.32
C ILE A 350 -7.73 26.89 12.11
N ILE A 351 -6.86 26.15 12.80
CA ILE A 351 -6.77 24.70 12.79
C ILE A 351 -7.15 24.19 14.18
N ILE A 352 -8.14 23.31 14.26
CA ILE A 352 -8.61 22.70 15.50
C ILE A 352 -8.31 21.21 15.42
N ALA A 353 -7.46 20.71 16.32
CA ALA A 353 -7.10 19.31 16.46
C ALA A 353 -7.68 18.75 17.77
N PRO A 354 -8.85 18.11 17.73
CA PRO A 354 -9.48 17.61 18.95
C PRO A 354 -8.78 16.35 19.47
N THR A 355 -8.32 16.39 20.72
CA THR A 355 -7.48 15.36 21.34
C THR A 355 -8.28 14.31 22.10
N PHE A 356 -9.41 14.71 22.71
CA PHE A 356 -10.31 13.81 23.43
C PHE A 356 -11.75 14.35 23.44
N PRO A 357 -12.80 13.52 23.38
CA PRO A 357 -12.81 12.06 23.19
C PRO A 357 -12.38 11.64 21.78
N LEU A 358 -11.85 10.43 21.62
CA LEU A 358 -11.32 9.92 20.35
C LEU A 358 -12.40 9.62 19.30
N ASP A 359 -12.02 9.64 18.02
CA ASP A 359 -12.89 9.18 16.93
C ASP A 359 -13.08 7.65 17.03
N SER A 360 -14.31 7.23 17.30
CA SER A 360 -14.63 5.82 17.56
C SER A 360 -14.41 4.90 16.36
N ARG A 361 -14.26 5.45 15.15
CA ARG A 361 -14.08 4.65 13.93
C ARG A 361 -12.63 4.21 13.72
N PHE A 362 -11.68 5.08 14.06
CA PHE A 362 -10.30 4.99 13.58
C PHE A 362 -9.23 5.18 14.65
N MET A 363 -9.60 5.52 15.89
CA MET A 363 -8.65 5.88 16.95
C MET A 363 -8.90 5.12 18.26
N SER A 364 -10.11 4.57 18.47
CA SER A 364 -10.39 3.69 19.61
C SER A 364 -9.55 2.41 19.58
N THR A 365 -9.21 1.92 20.77
CA THR A 365 -8.39 0.71 20.98
C THR A 365 -9.05 -0.19 22.03
N SER A 366 -8.81 -1.50 22.01
CA SER A 366 -9.19 -2.40 23.10
C SER A 366 -8.61 -1.95 24.44
N LEU A 367 -7.44 -1.31 24.45
CA LEU A 367 -6.86 -0.71 25.66
C LEU A 367 -7.73 0.42 26.22
N SER A 368 -8.29 1.29 25.36
CA SER A 368 -9.19 2.36 25.80
C SER A 368 -10.47 1.82 26.44
N HIS A 369 -11.04 0.76 25.85
CA HIS A 369 -12.21 0.07 26.40
C HIS A 369 -11.89 -0.62 27.73
N HIS A 370 -10.79 -1.38 27.78
CA HIS A 370 -10.33 -2.03 29.00
C HIS A 370 -10.00 -1.03 30.12
N ARG A 371 -9.44 0.14 29.79
CA ARG A 371 -9.22 1.22 30.77
C ARG A 371 -10.54 1.73 31.33
N TYR A 372 -11.56 1.88 30.50
CA TYR A 372 -12.88 2.32 30.96
C TYR A 372 -13.57 1.30 31.87
N GLU A 373 -13.61 0.02 31.44
CA GLU A 373 -14.34 -1.02 32.19
C GLU A 373 -13.60 -1.53 33.43
N CYS A 374 -12.27 -1.72 33.33
CA CYS A 374 -11.52 -2.43 34.37
C CYS A 374 -10.70 -1.51 35.30
N GLN A 375 -10.60 -0.20 35.05
CA GLN A 375 -9.96 0.70 36.02
C GLN A 375 -10.97 1.19 37.07
N TYR A 376 -10.59 1.02 38.34
CA TYR A 376 -11.38 1.51 39.48
C TYR A 376 -11.47 3.05 39.53
N MET A 377 -10.52 3.75 38.88
CA MET A 377 -10.54 5.21 38.70
C MET A 377 -10.32 5.54 37.22
N VAL A 378 -11.34 6.15 36.62
CA VAL A 378 -11.25 6.67 35.24
C VAL A 378 -10.32 7.89 35.23
N PRO A 379 -9.38 8.01 34.27
CA PRO A 379 -8.48 9.16 34.19
C PRO A 379 -9.23 10.50 34.13
N SER A 380 -8.66 11.56 34.68
CA SER A 380 -9.24 12.92 34.66
C SER A 380 -9.44 13.48 33.23
N SER A 381 -8.85 12.85 32.20
CA SER A 381 -9.15 13.16 30.81
C SER A 381 -10.61 12.98 30.43
N TYR A 382 -11.29 12.00 31.02
CA TYR A 382 -12.69 11.70 30.72
C TYR A 382 -13.64 12.81 31.15
N GLU A 383 -13.28 13.61 32.16
CA GLU A 383 -14.10 14.70 32.68
C GLU A 383 -14.12 15.94 31.79
N THR A 384 -13.36 15.93 30.69
CA THR A 384 -13.21 17.10 29.81
C THR A 384 -13.18 16.73 28.33
N ILE A 385 -13.82 17.53 27.50
CA ILE A 385 -13.55 17.58 26.05
C ILE A 385 -12.31 18.42 25.85
N ARG A 386 -11.37 17.98 24.99
CA ARG A 386 -10.04 18.59 24.85
C ARG A 386 -9.66 18.80 23.39
N ALA A 387 -9.01 19.92 23.10
CA ALA A 387 -8.53 20.23 21.76
C ALA A 387 -7.32 21.17 21.77
N LEU A 388 -6.48 21.04 20.74
CA LEU A 388 -5.47 22.03 20.38
C LEU A 388 -6.04 22.96 19.31
N VAL A 389 -5.88 24.27 19.49
CA VAL A 389 -6.33 25.29 18.53
C VAL A 389 -5.14 26.15 18.10
N PHE A 390 -4.77 26.03 16.83
CA PHE A 390 -3.71 26.82 16.21
C PHE A 390 -4.36 27.92 15.37
N SER A 391 -4.00 29.18 15.61
CA SER A 391 -4.61 30.32 14.96
C SER A 391 -3.60 31.44 14.73
N VAL A 392 -3.67 32.08 13.56
CA VAL A 392 -2.87 33.26 13.23
C VAL A 392 -3.28 34.48 14.07
N SER A 393 -4.57 34.58 14.38
CA SER A 393 -5.18 35.64 15.19
C SER A 393 -5.50 35.13 16.61
N PRO A 394 -5.53 36.00 17.64
CA PRO A 394 -6.02 35.62 18.96
C PRO A 394 -7.44 35.07 18.89
N ILE A 395 -7.69 33.96 19.58
CA ILE A 395 -9.00 33.30 19.65
C ILE A 395 -9.88 34.01 20.69
N ALA A 396 -11.10 34.37 20.28
CA ALA A 396 -12.10 34.97 21.15
C ALA A 396 -12.98 33.91 21.84
N LEU A 397 -13.36 32.87 21.11
CA LEU A 397 -14.30 31.86 21.60
C LEU A 397 -14.00 30.48 21.02
N VAL A 398 -14.10 29.44 21.86
CA VAL A 398 -14.09 28.04 21.43
C VAL A 398 -15.30 27.34 22.04
N VAL A 399 -16.07 26.61 21.23
CA VAL A 399 -17.30 25.93 21.63
C VAL A 399 -17.26 24.47 21.19
N ALA A 400 -17.52 23.55 22.12
CA ALA A 400 -17.74 22.14 21.84
C ALA A 400 -19.25 21.87 21.77
N ARG A 401 -19.69 21.17 20.72
CA ARG A 401 -21.08 20.75 20.53
C ARG A 401 -21.15 19.23 20.39
N VAL A 402 -22.10 18.62 21.09
CA VAL A 402 -22.40 17.19 20.97
C VAL A 402 -23.79 17.00 20.37
N TYR A 403 -23.88 16.08 19.43
CA TYR A 403 -25.10 15.72 18.72
C TYR A 403 -25.45 14.26 18.97
N ASP A 404 -26.73 13.95 19.17
CA ASP A 404 -27.29 12.60 19.23
C ASP A 404 -27.90 12.23 17.87
N SER A 405 -27.61 11.03 17.38
CA SER A 405 -28.09 10.51 16.09
C SER A 405 -29.17 9.43 16.21
N SER A 406 -29.62 9.09 17.42
CA SER A 406 -30.63 8.04 17.68
C SER A 406 -31.97 8.27 16.97
N ALA A 407 -32.35 9.52 16.73
CA ALA A 407 -33.59 9.88 16.04
C ALA A 407 -33.49 9.86 14.50
N GLY A 408 -32.35 9.42 13.94
CA GLY A 408 -32.06 9.48 12.49
C GLY A 408 -31.53 10.84 12.03
N ASP A 409 -31.98 11.92 12.66
CA ASP A 409 -31.40 13.26 12.54
C ASP A 409 -30.38 13.54 13.66
N ARG A 410 -29.40 14.40 13.37
CA ARG A 410 -28.37 14.82 14.33
C ARG A 410 -28.86 16.01 15.16
N ILE A 411 -29.37 15.74 16.36
CA ILE A 411 -29.92 16.75 17.26
C ILE A 411 -28.83 17.18 18.23
N MET A 412 -28.59 18.48 18.35
CA MET A 412 -27.64 19.02 19.33
C MET A 412 -28.18 18.80 20.75
N VAL A 413 -27.43 18.08 21.58
CA VAL A 413 -27.79 17.75 22.97
C VAL A 413 -26.90 18.43 24.00
N MET A 414 -25.76 19.01 23.58
CA MET A 414 -24.88 19.76 24.45
C MET A 414 -24.14 20.84 23.66
N GLU A 415 -24.00 22.01 24.28
CA GLU A 415 -23.09 23.07 23.87
C GLU A 415 -22.30 23.52 25.11
N ALA A 416 -20.97 23.60 24.99
CA ALA A 416 -20.10 23.97 26.09
C ALA A 416 -18.98 24.89 25.61
N HIS A 417 -18.78 26.00 26.33
CA HIS A 417 -17.63 26.88 26.13
C HIS A 417 -16.36 26.20 26.63
N MET A 418 -15.29 26.22 25.81
CA MET A 418 -14.00 25.67 26.19
C MET A 418 -13.09 26.76 26.76
N THR A 419 -12.43 26.47 27.87
CA THR A 419 -11.48 27.38 28.51
C THR A 419 -10.07 27.09 28.02
N LYS A 420 -9.31 28.15 27.73
CA LYS A 420 -7.89 28.06 27.42
C LYS A 420 -7.12 27.78 28.71
N HIS A 421 -6.20 26.81 28.68
CA HIS A 421 -5.26 26.60 29.78
C HIS A 421 -4.10 27.60 29.67
N GLU A 422 -3.97 28.50 30.66
CA GLU A 422 -2.84 29.43 30.73
C GLU A 422 -1.69 28.80 31.51
N GLY A 423 -0.57 28.57 30.82
CA GLY A 423 0.71 28.21 31.44
C GLY A 423 1.77 29.25 31.09
N ASN A 424 2.61 29.61 32.06
CA ASN A 424 3.68 30.61 31.95
C ASN A 424 4.68 30.37 30.79
N ALA A 425 4.67 29.16 30.20
CA ALA A 425 5.49 28.78 29.05
C ALA A 425 4.70 28.00 27.98
N SER A 426 3.36 28.10 27.91
CA SER A 426 2.52 27.21 27.09
C SER A 426 2.79 27.33 25.57
N ARG A 427 3.30 26.26 24.97
CA ARG A 427 3.42 26.03 23.52
C ARG A 427 2.08 25.46 23.05
N GLY A 428 1.47 26.07 22.03
CA GLY A 428 0.15 25.68 21.52
C GLY A 428 -1.01 26.12 22.43
N ASN A 429 -2.15 26.49 21.85
CA ASN A 429 -3.33 26.85 22.65
C ASN A 429 -4.18 25.60 22.93
N PHE A 430 -4.12 25.11 24.16
CA PHE A 430 -4.91 23.97 24.62
C PHE A 430 -6.20 24.45 25.28
N TYR A 431 -7.31 23.88 24.85
CA TYR A 431 -8.65 24.20 25.31
C TYR A 431 -9.33 22.97 25.90
N SER A 432 -10.09 23.16 26.98
CA SER A 432 -10.94 22.11 27.53
C SER A 432 -12.32 22.59 27.95
N ALA A 433 -13.34 21.74 27.86
CA ALA A 433 -14.64 21.97 28.46
C ALA A 433 -15.01 20.81 29.39
N SER A 434 -15.40 21.11 30.63
CA SER A 434 -15.94 20.11 31.55
C SER A 434 -17.31 19.63 31.08
N TRP A 435 -17.57 18.34 31.26
CA TRP A 435 -18.84 17.73 30.88
C TRP A 435 -19.17 16.50 31.74
N ASN A 436 -20.43 16.09 31.76
CA ASN A 436 -20.83 14.82 32.38
C ASN A 436 -20.68 13.69 31.36
N TYR A 437 -19.46 13.14 31.25
CA TYR A 437 -19.12 12.12 30.26
C TYR A 437 -20.00 10.86 30.35
N ARG A 438 -20.49 10.51 31.55
CA ARG A 438 -21.37 9.36 31.78
C ARG A 438 -22.73 9.49 31.10
N ALA A 439 -23.17 10.72 30.81
CA ALA A 439 -24.41 10.94 30.05
C ALA A 439 -24.27 10.49 28.58
N PHE A 440 -23.04 10.32 28.09
CA PHE A 440 -22.72 9.93 26.73
C PHE A 440 -22.21 8.49 26.63
N GLU A 441 -22.39 7.68 27.69
CA GLU A 441 -22.14 6.25 27.65
C GLU A 441 -23.26 5.53 26.90
N ASP A 442 -22.88 4.75 25.89
CA ASP A 442 -23.84 4.04 25.04
C ASP A 442 -23.20 2.77 24.41
N PRO A 443 -23.97 1.68 24.21
CA PRO A 443 -23.49 0.51 23.49
C PRO A 443 -23.27 0.76 21.98
N SER A 444 -23.89 1.78 21.38
CA SER A 444 -23.64 2.20 19.99
C SER A 444 -22.45 3.18 19.95
N PRO A 445 -21.31 2.77 19.36
CA PRO A 445 -20.09 3.59 19.33
C PRO A 445 -20.19 4.81 18.41
N ASP A 446 -21.26 4.95 17.65
CA ASP A 446 -21.51 6.00 16.66
C ASP A 446 -22.79 6.80 16.94
N ARG A 447 -23.40 6.66 18.11
CA ARG A 447 -24.57 7.43 18.53
C ARG A 447 -24.26 8.92 18.69
N TYR A 448 -23.21 9.26 19.43
CA TYR A 448 -22.86 10.64 19.76
C TYR A 448 -21.75 11.18 18.87
N TRP A 449 -21.91 12.44 18.45
CA TRP A 449 -20.99 13.11 17.52
C TRP A 449 -20.50 14.43 18.09
N LEU A 450 -19.21 14.69 17.98
CA LEU A 450 -18.54 15.91 18.45
C LEU A 450 -18.22 16.85 17.29
N GLN A 451 -18.46 18.14 17.52
CA GLN A 451 -17.95 19.24 16.73
C GLN A 451 -17.31 20.28 17.63
N ILE A 452 -16.17 20.83 17.22
CA ILE A 452 -15.56 21.97 17.90
C ILE A 452 -15.47 23.12 16.91
N GLU A 453 -15.93 24.29 17.33
CA GLU A 453 -15.84 25.54 16.59
C GLU A 453 -14.94 26.51 17.36
N ALA A 454 -14.08 27.22 16.65
CA ALA A 454 -13.29 28.31 17.19
C ALA A 454 -13.52 29.58 16.37
N ILE A 455 -13.65 30.71 17.06
CA ILE A 455 -13.89 32.04 16.50
C ILE A 455 -12.75 32.95 16.97
N ASP A 456 -12.09 33.60 16.03
CA ASP A 456 -11.05 34.57 16.36
C ASP A 456 -11.62 35.94 16.76
N THR A 457 -10.75 36.81 17.25
CA THR A 457 -11.06 38.19 17.61
C THR A 457 -11.48 39.07 16.43
N ALA A 458 -11.23 38.64 15.20
CA ALA A 458 -11.70 39.30 13.97
C ALA A 458 -13.08 38.78 13.51
N GLY A 459 -13.68 37.82 14.22
CA GLY A 459 -14.98 37.22 13.88
C GLY A 459 -14.91 36.11 12.84
N LYS A 460 -13.72 35.64 12.46
CA LYS A 460 -13.56 34.49 11.57
C LYS A 460 -13.73 33.20 12.37
N SER A 461 -14.61 32.32 11.88
CA SER A 461 -14.83 31.00 12.49
C SER A 461 -14.25 29.85 11.66
N SER A 462 -13.91 28.78 12.34
CA SER A 462 -13.52 27.49 11.75
C SER A 462 -14.08 26.38 12.61
N SER A 463 -14.62 25.34 11.97
CA SER A 463 -15.21 24.19 12.65
C SER A 463 -14.54 22.90 12.22
N THR A 464 -14.47 21.95 13.15
CA THR A 464 -14.04 20.58 12.84
C THR A 464 -15.08 19.87 11.99
N GLU A 465 -14.65 18.85 11.26
CA GLU A 465 -15.60 17.87 10.74
C GLU A 465 -16.31 17.18 11.91
N LEU A 466 -17.58 16.79 11.69
CA LEU A 466 -18.33 16.06 12.69
C LEU A 466 -17.73 14.65 12.82
N ARG A 467 -17.37 14.24 14.04
CA ARG A 467 -16.83 12.91 14.30
C ARG A 467 -17.62 12.16 15.36
N PRO A 468 -17.88 10.85 15.19
CA PRO A 468 -18.49 10.05 16.23
C PRO A 468 -17.45 9.79 17.33
N PHE A 469 -17.92 9.64 18.56
CA PHE A 469 -17.08 9.20 19.65
C PHE A 469 -17.82 8.18 20.52
N SER A 470 -17.05 7.39 21.24
CA SER A 470 -17.54 6.42 22.20
C SER A 470 -16.74 6.57 23.47
N ILE A 471 -17.40 7.03 24.54
CA ILE A 471 -16.70 7.30 25.79
C ILE A 471 -16.26 6.03 26.50
N ASN A 472 -17.00 4.93 26.34
CA ASN A 472 -16.66 3.60 26.82
C ASN A 472 -15.63 2.87 25.94
N GLY A 473 -15.02 3.54 24.96
CA GLY A 473 -13.94 2.99 24.13
C GLY A 473 -14.39 1.95 23.10
N LEU A 474 -15.70 1.85 22.83
CA LEU A 474 -16.21 0.99 21.78
C LEU A 474 -15.84 1.53 20.39
N THR A 475 -15.81 0.63 19.41
CA THR A 475 -15.30 0.93 18.08
C THR A 475 -16.40 0.84 17.04
N ALA A 476 -16.63 1.94 16.32
CA ALA A 476 -17.61 2.02 15.26
C ALA A 476 -17.10 1.31 13.99
N GLN A 477 -17.96 0.46 13.42
CA GLN A 477 -17.61 -0.34 12.26
C GLN A 477 -17.67 0.50 10.98
N VAL A 478 -16.58 0.49 10.22
CA VAL A 478 -16.48 1.15 8.92
C VAL A 478 -16.05 0.14 7.89
N SER A 479 -16.80 0.07 6.80
CA SER A 479 -16.50 -0.84 5.69
C SER A 479 -15.60 -0.20 4.66
N TRP A 480 -14.70 -1.00 4.10
CA TRP A 480 -13.90 -0.57 2.96
C TRP A 480 -14.71 -0.60 1.67
N THR A 481 -14.40 0.34 0.78
CA THR A 481 -14.71 0.16 -0.64
C THR A 481 -13.83 -0.96 -1.23
N TRP A 482 -14.22 -1.53 -2.37
CA TRP A 482 -13.40 -2.53 -3.05
C TRP A 482 -11.96 -2.07 -3.32
N LYS A 483 -11.76 -0.80 -3.68
CA LYS A 483 -10.41 -0.25 -3.92
C LYS A 483 -9.58 -0.22 -2.64
N GLU A 484 -10.16 0.24 -1.54
CA GLU A 484 -9.50 0.28 -0.23
C GLU A 484 -9.18 -1.15 0.26
N PHE A 485 -10.11 -2.09 0.10
CA PHE A 485 -9.90 -3.51 0.41
C PHE A 485 -8.73 -4.09 -0.39
N PHE A 486 -8.66 -3.84 -1.70
CA PHE A 486 -7.57 -4.36 -2.53
C PHE A 486 -6.19 -3.87 -2.07
N VAL A 487 -6.07 -2.64 -1.56
CA VAL A 487 -4.77 -2.08 -1.17
C VAL A 487 -4.45 -2.22 0.32
N MET A 488 -5.43 -2.34 1.20
CA MET A 488 -5.19 -2.50 2.65
C MET A 488 -5.47 -3.92 3.16
N GLY A 489 -6.48 -4.59 2.60
CA GLY A 489 -6.98 -5.88 3.07
C GLY A 489 -6.23 -7.08 2.50
N CYS A 490 -5.69 -6.98 1.28
CA CYS A 490 -4.95 -8.06 0.61
C CYS A 490 -3.45 -8.01 0.94
N GLN A 491 -2.88 -9.10 1.45
CA GLN A 491 -1.43 -9.23 1.62
C GLN A 491 -0.78 -9.69 0.31
N TRP A 492 -0.45 -8.75 -0.57
CA TRP A 492 -0.01 -9.05 -1.94
C TRP A 492 1.26 -9.91 -2.00
N ALA A 493 2.19 -9.70 -1.07
CA ALA A 493 3.40 -10.51 -0.99
C ALA A 493 3.11 -12.00 -0.77
N GLY A 494 2.23 -12.33 0.18
CA GLY A 494 1.80 -13.71 0.42
C GLY A 494 0.89 -14.28 -0.67
N LEU A 495 0.13 -13.42 -1.36
CA LEU A 495 -0.80 -13.82 -2.42
C LEU A 495 -0.13 -14.08 -3.77
N TYR A 496 1.06 -13.54 -4.01
CA TYR A 496 1.70 -13.59 -5.32
C TYR A 496 1.88 -15.02 -5.86
N LEU A 497 2.52 -15.91 -5.10
CA LEU A 497 2.75 -17.29 -5.53
C LEU A 497 1.46 -18.10 -5.71
N PRO A 498 0.49 -18.06 -4.77
CA PRO A 498 -0.82 -18.68 -4.99
C PRO A 498 -1.51 -18.21 -6.26
N LEU A 499 -1.55 -16.90 -6.52
CA LEU A 499 -2.19 -16.33 -7.71
C LEU A 499 -1.47 -16.74 -9.00
N LEU A 500 -0.13 -16.72 -8.99
CA LEU A 500 0.70 -17.16 -10.10
C LEU A 500 0.41 -18.61 -10.47
N TRP A 501 0.48 -19.52 -9.49
CA TRP A 501 0.26 -20.95 -9.73
C TRP A 501 -1.18 -21.25 -10.10
N TYR A 502 -2.15 -20.57 -9.50
CA TYR A 502 -3.55 -20.68 -9.90
C TYR A 502 -3.74 -20.29 -11.38
N ALA A 503 -3.20 -19.14 -11.81
CA ALA A 503 -3.29 -18.69 -13.19
C ALA A 503 -2.61 -19.67 -14.17
N LEU A 504 -1.40 -20.14 -13.85
CA LEU A 504 -0.67 -21.10 -14.67
C LEU A 504 -1.41 -22.44 -14.74
N CYS A 505 -1.81 -23.03 -13.61
CA CYS A 505 -2.56 -24.29 -13.56
C CYS A 505 -3.87 -24.21 -14.34
N PHE A 506 -4.57 -23.09 -14.25
CA PHE A 506 -5.78 -22.83 -15.03
C PHE A 506 -5.50 -22.82 -16.53
N MET A 507 -4.47 -22.11 -16.99
CA MET A 507 -4.07 -22.08 -18.41
C MET A 507 -3.60 -23.46 -18.92
N PHE A 508 -2.81 -24.20 -18.13
CA PHE A 508 -2.44 -25.57 -18.46
C PHE A 508 -3.66 -26.49 -18.55
N SER A 509 -4.61 -26.37 -17.63
CA SER A 509 -5.86 -27.14 -17.63
C SER A 509 -6.71 -26.88 -18.87
N ILE A 510 -6.82 -25.61 -19.28
CA ILE A 510 -7.51 -25.21 -20.52
C ILE A 510 -6.94 -25.93 -21.76
N LEU A 511 -5.63 -26.22 -21.79
CA LEU A 511 -4.96 -26.85 -22.93
C LEU A 511 -4.91 -28.39 -22.83
N LEU A 512 -4.69 -28.93 -21.63
CA LEU A 512 -4.42 -30.35 -21.42
C LEU A 512 -5.71 -31.17 -21.26
N ILE A 513 -6.71 -30.65 -20.54
CA ILE A 513 -7.97 -31.39 -20.28
C ILE A 513 -8.70 -31.70 -21.59
N PRO A 514 -8.96 -30.75 -22.51
CA PRO A 514 -9.64 -31.06 -23.76
C PRO A 514 -8.87 -32.06 -24.63
N LYS A 515 -7.53 -31.98 -24.64
CA LYS A 515 -6.68 -32.93 -25.36
C LYS A 515 -6.79 -34.35 -24.78
N ALA A 516 -6.77 -34.49 -23.46
CA ALA A 516 -6.92 -35.77 -22.78
C ALA A 516 -8.32 -36.37 -23.00
N LEU A 517 -9.38 -35.56 -22.88
CA LEU A 517 -10.76 -35.99 -23.15
C LEU A 517 -10.93 -36.48 -24.60
N HIS A 518 -10.33 -35.78 -25.56
CA HIS A 518 -10.37 -36.19 -26.97
C HIS A 518 -9.61 -37.49 -27.22
N THR A 519 -8.41 -37.62 -26.66
CA THR A 519 -7.49 -38.74 -26.94
C THR A 519 -7.90 -40.02 -26.23
N PHE A 520 -8.21 -39.96 -24.93
CA PHE A 520 -8.45 -41.14 -24.10
C PHE A 520 -9.91 -41.55 -24.04
N LEU A 521 -10.84 -40.59 -23.98
CA LEU A 521 -12.26 -40.89 -23.84
C LEU A 521 -13.00 -40.95 -25.18
N LYS A 522 -12.32 -40.64 -26.30
CA LYS A 522 -12.91 -40.46 -27.64
C LYS A 522 -14.17 -39.58 -27.62
N LYS A 523 -14.32 -38.72 -26.60
CA LYS A 523 -15.45 -37.82 -26.46
C LYS A 523 -15.23 -36.67 -27.43
N GLN A 524 -15.90 -36.74 -28.58
CA GLN A 524 -16.02 -35.60 -29.47
C GLN A 524 -17.18 -34.73 -28.98
N TYR A 525 -16.87 -33.54 -28.48
CA TYR A 525 -17.88 -32.49 -28.38
C TYR A 525 -18.08 -31.97 -29.79
N SER A 526 -19.15 -32.42 -30.46
CA SER A 526 -19.52 -31.92 -31.78
C SER A 526 -20.42 -30.70 -31.65
N TYR A 527 -20.39 -29.84 -32.67
CA TYR A 527 -21.35 -28.74 -32.83
C TYR A 527 -22.81 -29.20 -32.63
N MET A 528 -23.15 -30.43 -33.04
CA MET A 528 -24.49 -31.01 -32.86
C MET A 528 -24.88 -31.17 -31.38
N ARG A 529 -23.94 -31.43 -30.46
CA ARG A 529 -24.19 -31.51 -29.00
C ARG A 529 -24.37 -30.14 -28.35
N PHE A 530 -23.78 -29.09 -28.93
CA PHE A 530 -24.00 -27.70 -28.53
C PHE A 530 -25.39 -27.23 -29.01
N ALA A 531 -25.74 -27.53 -30.26
CA ALA A 531 -27.04 -27.17 -30.86
C ALA A 531 -28.26 -27.90 -30.28
N THR A 532 -28.08 -29.10 -29.69
CA THR A 532 -29.17 -29.93 -29.13
C THR A 532 -29.36 -29.80 -27.62
N GLY A 533 -28.65 -28.88 -26.96
CA GLY A 533 -28.85 -28.52 -25.55
C GLY A 533 -27.77 -29.04 -24.62
N LYS A 534 -26.85 -28.14 -24.21
CA LYS A 534 -26.07 -28.17 -22.95
C LYS A 534 -25.15 -26.94 -22.84
N GLY A 535 -25.70 -25.82 -22.37
CA GLY A 535 -25.04 -24.71 -21.65
C GLY A 535 -23.80 -24.01 -22.24
N ILE A 536 -23.48 -22.83 -21.70
CA ILE A 536 -22.27 -22.04 -22.02
C ILE A 536 -20.99 -22.89 -21.83
N VAL A 537 -20.97 -23.78 -20.83
CA VAL A 537 -19.85 -24.69 -20.52
C VAL A 537 -19.57 -25.67 -21.67
N GLY A 538 -20.60 -26.19 -22.34
CA GLY A 538 -20.43 -27.09 -23.49
C GLY A 538 -19.85 -26.38 -24.71
N GLY A 539 -20.23 -25.10 -24.91
CA GLY A 539 -19.67 -24.25 -25.96
C GLY A 539 -18.19 -23.93 -25.74
N ILE A 540 -17.79 -23.61 -24.51
CA ILE A 540 -16.38 -23.38 -24.15
C ILE A 540 -15.56 -24.65 -24.34
N ALA A 541 -16.05 -25.79 -23.85
CA ALA A 541 -15.37 -27.08 -24.00
C ALA A 541 -15.14 -27.46 -25.47
N TRP A 542 -16.13 -27.19 -26.33
CA TRP A 542 -15.98 -27.39 -27.78
C TRP A 542 -14.94 -26.43 -28.39
N CYS A 543 -14.97 -25.14 -28.05
CA CYS A 543 -13.99 -24.17 -28.57
C CYS A 543 -12.54 -24.57 -28.23
N LEU A 544 -12.33 -25.04 -27.00
CA LEU A 544 -11.02 -25.50 -26.55
C LEU A 544 -10.61 -26.84 -27.20
N GLN A 545 -11.57 -27.72 -27.49
CA GLN A 545 -11.30 -28.93 -28.25
C GLN A 545 -10.86 -28.63 -29.70
N GLU A 546 -11.44 -27.63 -30.35
CA GLU A 546 -11.02 -27.22 -31.69
C GLU A 546 -9.60 -26.63 -31.71
N LEU A 547 -9.18 -25.95 -30.64
CA LEU A 547 -7.79 -25.51 -30.47
C LEU A 547 -6.82 -26.71 -30.46
N CYS A 548 -7.17 -27.79 -29.77
CA CYS A 548 -6.39 -29.03 -29.73
C CYS A 548 -6.28 -29.76 -31.08
N ASN A 549 -7.17 -29.46 -32.04
CA ASN A 549 -7.17 -29.98 -33.40
C ASN A 549 -6.20 -29.23 -34.33
N ILE A 550 -5.52 -28.19 -33.83
CA ILE A 550 -4.47 -27.45 -34.56
C ILE A 550 -3.12 -27.70 -33.84
N PRO A 551 -2.39 -28.81 -34.17
CA PRO A 551 -1.23 -29.23 -33.40
C PRO A 551 -0.16 -28.14 -33.22
N GLY A 552 0.19 -27.41 -34.29
CA GLY A 552 1.20 -26.36 -34.21
C GLY A 552 0.85 -25.23 -33.26
N LEU A 553 -0.43 -24.83 -33.22
CA LEU A 553 -0.90 -23.76 -32.33
C LEU A 553 -0.96 -24.25 -30.88
N TRP A 554 -1.41 -25.50 -30.66
CA TRP A 554 -1.45 -26.11 -29.34
C TRP A 554 -0.05 -26.30 -28.76
N PHE A 555 0.89 -26.90 -29.51
CA PHE A 555 2.28 -27.07 -29.08
C PHE A 555 3.00 -25.74 -28.88
N GLY A 556 2.77 -24.75 -29.75
CA GLY A 556 3.34 -23.41 -29.60
C GLY A 556 2.85 -22.71 -28.34
N THR A 557 1.56 -22.80 -28.03
CA THR A 557 0.97 -22.23 -26.81
C THR A 557 1.49 -22.94 -25.56
N LEU A 558 1.54 -24.28 -25.57
CA LEU A 558 2.06 -25.07 -24.46
C LEU A 558 3.55 -24.79 -24.23
N GLY A 559 4.34 -24.73 -25.31
CA GLY A 559 5.76 -24.39 -25.26
C GLY A 559 6.00 -22.99 -24.68
N TYR A 560 5.14 -22.02 -25.01
CA TYR A 560 5.22 -20.69 -24.40
C TYR A 560 4.91 -20.69 -22.90
N LEU A 561 3.93 -21.48 -22.43
CA LEU A 561 3.69 -21.62 -20.99
C LEU A 561 4.89 -22.24 -20.26
N PHE A 562 5.53 -23.27 -20.86
CA PHE A 562 6.76 -23.81 -20.31
C PHE A 562 7.90 -22.80 -20.33
N PHE A 563 8.01 -21.98 -21.39
CA PHE A 563 8.99 -20.90 -21.46
C PHE A 563 8.86 -19.95 -20.26
N LEU A 564 7.64 -19.50 -19.95
CA LEU A 564 7.37 -18.59 -18.83
C LEU A 564 7.71 -19.17 -17.46
N VAL A 565 7.79 -20.49 -17.31
CA VAL A 565 8.14 -21.16 -16.04
C VAL A 565 9.63 -21.52 -15.98
N LEU A 566 10.24 -21.88 -17.10
CA LEU A 566 11.56 -22.49 -17.12
C LEU A 566 12.69 -21.52 -17.47
N PHE A 567 12.39 -20.41 -18.14
CA PHE A 567 13.40 -19.50 -18.68
C PHE A 567 13.22 -18.08 -18.18
N PRO A 568 14.30 -17.26 -18.17
CA PRO A 568 14.19 -15.83 -17.97
C PRO A 568 13.33 -15.17 -19.04
N TRP A 569 12.48 -14.24 -18.62
CA TRP A 569 11.56 -13.52 -19.49
C TRP A 569 12.27 -12.36 -20.19
N LEU A 570 13.09 -11.63 -19.42
CA LEU A 570 13.68 -10.36 -19.82
C LEU A 570 15.13 -10.29 -19.36
N SER A 571 15.97 -9.52 -20.06
CA SER A 571 17.32 -9.17 -19.63
C SER A 571 17.53 -7.68 -19.79
N GLY A 572 17.92 -6.94 -18.75
CA GLY A 572 18.01 -5.49 -18.86
C GLY A 572 18.86 -4.84 -17.78
N GLN A 573 19.02 -3.52 -17.90
CA GLN A 573 19.70 -2.71 -16.92
C GLN A 573 18.80 -2.47 -15.71
N ILE A 574 19.25 -2.94 -14.54
CA ILE A 574 18.48 -2.86 -13.29
C ILE A 574 18.91 -1.67 -12.44
N PHE A 575 20.16 -1.21 -12.60
CA PHE A 575 20.75 -0.12 -11.81
C PHE A 575 21.01 1.13 -12.66
N THR A 576 21.21 2.26 -11.98
CA THR A 576 21.43 3.57 -12.64
C THR A 576 22.83 3.70 -13.25
N ASN A 577 23.86 3.06 -12.67
CA ASN A 577 25.24 3.01 -13.18
C ASN A 577 25.49 1.89 -14.21
N GLY A 578 24.45 1.17 -14.62
CA GLY A 578 24.59 -0.04 -15.43
C GLY A 578 24.71 -1.30 -14.57
N GLY A 579 24.25 -2.42 -15.11
CA GLY A 579 24.15 -3.69 -14.38
C GLY A 579 23.08 -4.55 -15.02
N MET A 580 23.52 -5.55 -15.80
CA MET A 580 22.62 -6.47 -16.48
C MET A 580 22.12 -7.53 -15.49
N GLY A 581 20.81 -7.73 -15.46
CA GLY A 581 20.23 -8.91 -14.82
C GLY A 581 19.10 -9.50 -15.64
N HIS A 582 18.65 -10.66 -15.19
CA HIS A 582 17.68 -11.50 -15.88
C HIS A 582 16.42 -11.67 -15.03
N MET A 583 15.26 -11.26 -15.54
CA MET A 583 14.00 -11.39 -14.82
C MET A 583 13.41 -12.78 -15.03
N THR A 584 13.01 -13.42 -13.93
CA THR A 584 12.17 -14.62 -13.93
C THR A 584 10.86 -14.31 -13.22
N TYR A 585 9.93 -15.27 -13.19
CA TYR A 585 8.73 -15.12 -12.36
C TYR A 585 9.05 -15.03 -10.85
N LYS A 586 10.25 -15.42 -10.42
CA LYS A 586 10.66 -15.36 -9.01
C LYS A 586 11.31 -14.05 -8.62
N GLY A 587 11.65 -13.17 -9.56
CA GLY A 587 12.47 -11.99 -9.27
C GLY A 587 13.56 -11.79 -10.32
N TRP A 588 14.38 -10.78 -10.11
CA TRP A 588 15.57 -10.49 -10.90
C TRP A 588 16.77 -11.25 -10.38
N VAL A 589 17.45 -11.94 -11.28
CA VAL A 589 18.76 -12.54 -11.02
C VAL A 589 19.82 -11.54 -11.42
N VAL A 590 20.58 -11.06 -10.44
CA VAL A 590 21.66 -10.09 -10.63
C VAL A 590 23.00 -10.77 -10.39
N LYS A 591 24.03 -10.41 -11.16
CA LYS A 591 25.41 -10.79 -10.85
C LYS A 591 25.95 -9.79 -9.85
N ASP A 592 26.18 -10.24 -8.63
CA ASP A 592 26.81 -9.42 -7.61
C ASP A 592 28.25 -9.08 -8.03
N VAL A 593 28.63 -7.80 -7.91
CA VAL A 593 29.99 -7.29 -8.16
C VAL A 593 30.82 -7.33 -6.87
N HIS A 594 30.19 -7.50 -5.70
CA HIS A 594 30.80 -7.38 -4.38
C HIS A 594 30.88 -8.69 -3.58
N LEU A 595 30.01 -9.68 -3.79
CA LEU A 595 30.23 -11.05 -3.33
C LEU A 595 30.36 -12.01 -4.51
N GLY A 596 31.60 -12.44 -4.76
CA GLY A 596 31.86 -13.54 -5.67
C GLY A 596 30.97 -14.75 -5.34
N GLU A 597 30.25 -15.21 -6.36
CA GLU A 597 29.68 -16.56 -6.54
C GLU A 597 28.20 -16.82 -6.25
N ASN A 598 27.39 -15.91 -5.67
CA ASN A 598 25.95 -16.15 -5.52
C ASN A 598 25.07 -15.20 -6.33
N HIS A 599 24.20 -15.77 -7.16
CA HIS A 599 23.11 -15.06 -7.83
C HIS A 599 22.05 -14.65 -6.80
N GLU A 600 22.00 -13.37 -6.43
CA GLU A 600 20.95 -12.85 -5.57
C GLU A 600 19.65 -12.66 -6.37
N LEU A 601 18.54 -13.10 -5.78
CA LEU A 601 17.20 -12.95 -6.32
C LEU A 601 16.55 -11.73 -5.66
N VAL A 602 16.44 -10.63 -6.40
CA VAL A 602 15.91 -9.36 -5.90
C VAL A 602 14.55 -9.02 -6.52
N GLY A 603 13.76 -8.19 -5.85
CA GLY A 603 12.44 -7.76 -6.33
C GLY A 603 11.38 -8.86 -6.32
N PHE A 604 11.52 -9.88 -5.45
CA PHE A 604 10.41 -10.73 -5.05
C PHE A 604 9.72 -10.12 -3.84
N PRO A 605 8.43 -9.75 -3.90
CA PRO A 605 7.42 -10.17 -4.88
C PRO A 605 7.10 -9.10 -5.95
N ASP A 606 7.87 -8.01 -6.02
CA ASP A 606 7.64 -6.84 -6.88
C ASP A 606 7.40 -7.18 -8.36
N VAL A 607 8.07 -8.21 -8.89
CA VAL A 607 7.87 -8.71 -10.26
C VAL A 607 6.41 -9.09 -10.57
N MET A 608 5.55 -9.25 -9.56
CA MET A 608 4.11 -9.49 -9.75
C MET A 608 3.45 -8.46 -10.66
N VAL A 609 3.93 -7.21 -10.65
CA VAL A 609 3.37 -6.11 -11.46
C VAL A 609 3.62 -6.28 -12.95
N ILE A 610 4.54 -7.16 -13.33
CA ILE A 610 4.80 -7.56 -14.71
C ILE A 610 4.16 -8.93 -14.96
N VAL A 611 4.40 -9.88 -14.06
CA VAL A 611 4.02 -11.29 -14.22
C VAL A 611 2.51 -11.47 -14.26
N LEU A 612 1.77 -11.01 -13.24
CA LEU A 612 0.32 -11.24 -13.17
C LEU A 612 -0.44 -10.53 -14.31
N PRO A 613 -0.17 -9.24 -14.62
CA PRO A 613 -0.80 -8.59 -15.76
C PRO A 613 -0.51 -9.26 -17.10
N HIS A 614 0.71 -9.76 -17.32
CA HIS A 614 1.03 -10.49 -18.56
C HIS A 614 0.20 -11.77 -18.68
N LEU A 615 0.16 -12.60 -17.63
CA LEU A 615 -0.61 -13.85 -17.65
C LEU A 615 -2.12 -13.60 -17.85
N VAL A 616 -2.69 -12.62 -17.13
CA VAL A 616 -4.15 -12.38 -17.11
C VAL A 616 -4.62 -11.55 -18.30
N THR A 617 -3.86 -10.55 -18.74
CA THR A 617 -4.32 -9.59 -19.77
C THR A 617 -3.78 -9.88 -21.16
N VAL A 618 -2.76 -10.72 -21.29
CA VAL A 618 -2.15 -11.08 -22.59
C VAL A 618 -2.28 -12.58 -22.86
N VAL A 619 -1.72 -13.43 -22.01
CA VAL A 619 -1.62 -14.88 -22.30
C VAL A 619 -2.98 -15.55 -22.27
N LEU A 620 -3.76 -15.36 -21.21
CA LEU A 620 -5.10 -15.96 -21.12
C LEU A 620 -6.03 -15.51 -22.26
N PRO A 621 -6.18 -14.20 -22.58
CA PRO A 621 -6.95 -13.75 -23.74
C PRO A 621 -6.44 -14.31 -25.07
N MET A 622 -5.12 -14.46 -25.24
CA MET A 622 -4.55 -15.09 -26.43
C MET A 622 -5.01 -16.54 -26.58
N ILE A 623 -5.00 -17.33 -25.50
CA ILE A 623 -5.48 -18.72 -25.53
C ILE A 623 -6.98 -18.77 -25.89
N LEU A 624 -7.79 -17.91 -25.27
CA LEU A 624 -9.24 -17.86 -25.49
C LEU A 624 -9.59 -17.45 -26.93
N VAL A 625 -8.95 -16.41 -27.48
CA VAL A 625 -9.21 -15.95 -28.86
C VAL A 625 -8.71 -16.97 -29.89
N CYS A 626 -7.60 -17.66 -29.62
CA CYS A 626 -7.13 -18.77 -30.45
C CYS A 626 -8.15 -19.92 -30.49
N GLY A 627 -8.73 -20.28 -29.34
CA GLY A 627 -9.81 -21.25 -29.25
C GLY A 627 -11.07 -20.80 -30.02
N ALA A 628 -11.46 -19.53 -29.88
CA ALA A 628 -12.60 -18.98 -30.61
C ALA A 628 -12.38 -18.97 -32.13
N LEU A 629 -11.18 -18.63 -32.62
CA LEU A 629 -10.83 -18.70 -34.04
C LEU A 629 -10.84 -20.14 -34.58
N ALA A 630 -10.40 -21.11 -33.78
CA ALA A 630 -10.45 -22.52 -34.13
C ALA A 630 -11.91 -23.03 -34.21
N ALA A 631 -12.73 -22.63 -33.23
CA ALA A 631 -14.16 -22.94 -33.19
C ALA A 631 -14.92 -22.36 -34.39
N GLU A 632 -14.67 -21.09 -34.71
CA GLU A 632 -15.30 -20.39 -35.83
C GLU A 632 -14.93 -21.07 -37.17
N ARG A 633 -13.70 -21.54 -37.33
CA ARG A 633 -13.30 -22.36 -38.48
C ARG A 633 -14.09 -23.68 -38.53
N GLY A 634 -14.20 -24.41 -37.42
CA GLY A 634 -14.96 -25.67 -37.36
C GLY A 634 -16.45 -25.48 -37.69
N PHE A 635 -17.05 -24.42 -37.16
CA PHE A 635 -18.43 -24.02 -37.47
C PHE A 635 -18.62 -23.69 -38.95
N HIS A 636 -17.73 -22.90 -39.54
CA HIS A 636 -17.81 -22.54 -40.95
C HIS A 636 -17.67 -23.76 -41.86
N GLN A 637 -16.76 -24.70 -41.54
CA GLN A 637 -16.64 -25.98 -42.27
C GLN A 637 -17.92 -26.82 -42.18
N HIS A 638 -18.58 -26.84 -41.02
CA HIS A 638 -19.85 -27.53 -40.86
C HIS A 638 -20.98 -26.89 -41.69
N ILE A 639 -21.08 -25.55 -41.71
CA ILE A 639 -22.06 -24.85 -42.56
C ILE A 639 -21.78 -25.12 -44.04
N CYS A 640 -20.53 -25.02 -44.48
CA CYS A 640 -20.17 -25.26 -45.88
C CYS A 640 -20.47 -26.71 -46.31
N SER A 641 -20.15 -27.70 -45.47
CA SER A 641 -20.44 -29.12 -45.78
C SER A 641 -21.94 -29.43 -45.81
N THR A 642 -22.75 -28.83 -44.92
CA THR A 642 -24.21 -29.00 -44.94
C THR A 642 -24.87 -28.26 -46.10
N ALA A 643 -24.35 -27.09 -46.49
CA ALA A 643 -24.78 -26.36 -47.67
C ALA A 643 -24.45 -27.10 -48.98
N VAL A 644 -23.29 -27.76 -49.06
CA VAL A 644 -22.89 -28.61 -50.20
C VAL A 644 -23.79 -29.85 -50.27
N LYS A 645 -24.02 -30.57 -49.16
CA LYS A 645 -24.94 -31.72 -49.13
C LYS A 645 -26.36 -31.37 -49.59
N LYS A 646 -26.91 -30.24 -49.13
CA LYS A 646 -28.21 -29.74 -49.62
C LYS A 646 -28.20 -29.41 -51.12
N LYS A 647 -27.07 -29.01 -51.70
CA LYS A 647 -26.95 -28.72 -53.13
C LYS A 647 -26.93 -30.00 -53.98
N ASP A 648 -26.33 -31.06 -53.46
CA ASP A 648 -26.28 -32.38 -54.10
C ASP A 648 -27.63 -33.12 -54.02
N ASP A 649 -28.37 -32.98 -52.91
CA ASP A 649 -29.73 -33.52 -52.78
C ASP A 649 -30.70 -32.87 -53.81
N TYR A 650 -30.60 -31.54 -54.02
CA TYR A 650 -31.32 -30.85 -55.10
C TYR A 650 -30.86 -31.28 -56.50
N GLY A 651 -29.60 -31.70 -56.66
CA GLY A 651 -29.05 -32.24 -57.90
C GLY A 651 -29.55 -33.66 -58.21
N GLN A 652 -29.86 -34.46 -57.19
CA GLN A 652 -30.41 -35.81 -57.34
C GLN A 652 -31.92 -35.82 -57.60
N GLU A 653 -32.69 -34.90 -57.01
CA GLU A 653 -34.11 -34.75 -57.32
C GLU A 653 -34.37 -34.28 -58.77
N LYS A 654 -33.46 -33.47 -59.33
CA LYS A 654 -33.60 -32.98 -60.72
C LYS A 654 -33.34 -34.05 -61.80
N LYS A 655 -32.87 -35.25 -61.44
CA LYS A 655 -32.75 -36.39 -62.36
C LYS A 655 -33.97 -37.32 -62.37
N ARG A 656 -35.00 -37.06 -61.55
CA ARG A 656 -36.25 -37.85 -61.54
C ARG A 656 -37.53 -37.11 -61.94
N LEU A 657 -37.49 -35.80 -62.15
CA LEU A 657 -38.63 -35.04 -62.70
C LEU A 657 -38.15 -34.04 -63.74
N LEU A 658 -38.10 -34.49 -65.00
CA LEU A 658 -37.94 -33.64 -66.17
C LEU A 658 -39.08 -33.94 -67.16
N LYS A 659 -40.26 -33.42 -66.82
CA LYS A 659 -41.33 -33.06 -67.77
C LYS A 659 -42.34 -32.20 -67.04
N ASN A 660 -42.18 -30.88 -67.19
CA ASN A 660 -43.23 -29.89 -67.48
C ASN A 660 -42.76 -28.50 -67.03
N ASP A 661 -42.72 -27.60 -67.99
CA ASP A 661 -42.38 -26.18 -67.85
C ASP A 661 -43.46 -25.41 -67.08
N MET A 662 -43.03 -24.42 -66.26
CA MET A 662 -43.53 -23.02 -66.17
C MET A 662 -42.88 -22.28 -64.97
N PRO A 663 -42.83 -20.92 -64.97
CA PRO A 663 -41.77 -20.14 -64.36
C PRO A 663 -42.13 -19.61 -62.96
N GLY A 664 -41.14 -19.55 -62.06
CA GLY A 664 -41.28 -18.77 -60.83
C GLY A 664 -40.37 -19.20 -59.68
N SER A 665 -39.80 -18.20 -59.01
CA SER A 665 -39.09 -18.29 -57.71
C SER A 665 -37.65 -18.80 -57.74
N LYS A 666 -36.72 -17.94 -58.19
CA LYS A 666 -35.34 -17.98 -57.68
C LYS A 666 -35.36 -17.57 -56.20
N ARG A 667 -35.56 -18.52 -55.28
CA ARG A 667 -35.19 -18.34 -53.88
C ARG A 667 -33.66 -18.24 -53.82
N SER A 668 -33.17 -17.02 -53.64
CA SER A 668 -31.75 -16.74 -53.38
C SER A 668 -31.30 -17.51 -52.14
N VAL A 669 -30.33 -18.41 -52.31
CA VAL A 669 -29.53 -18.96 -51.21
C VAL A 669 -28.92 -17.78 -50.44
N PRO A 670 -29.07 -17.69 -49.10
CA PRO A 670 -28.48 -16.58 -48.34
C PRO A 670 -26.96 -16.59 -48.52
N ALA A 671 -26.40 -15.42 -48.80
CA ALA A 671 -24.98 -15.21 -49.02
C ALA A 671 -24.14 -15.77 -47.85
N ILE A 672 -23.40 -16.86 -48.11
CA ILE A 672 -22.33 -17.42 -47.26
C ILE A 672 -21.07 -16.51 -47.36
N GLY A 673 -21.25 -15.19 -47.32
CA GLY A 673 -20.25 -14.22 -47.76
C GLY A 673 -19.50 -13.52 -46.64
N ASP A 674 -20.18 -13.20 -45.52
CA ASP A 674 -19.60 -12.31 -44.52
C ASP A 674 -19.33 -13.02 -43.18
N ARG A 675 -18.06 -13.42 -42.98
CA ARG A 675 -17.56 -13.95 -41.70
C ARG A 675 -17.33 -12.79 -40.70
N TRP A 676 -18.38 -12.06 -40.37
CA TRP A 676 -18.33 -10.91 -39.47
C TRP A 676 -17.73 -11.26 -38.10
N LEU A 677 -18.07 -12.44 -37.55
CA LEU A 677 -17.51 -12.96 -36.30
C LEU A 677 -15.98 -13.13 -36.39
N ARG A 678 -15.47 -13.60 -37.53
CA ARG A 678 -14.03 -13.71 -37.75
C ARG A 678 -13.36 -12.34 -37.78
N LYS A 679 -13.96 -11.36 -38.47
CA LYS A 679 -13.45 -9.97 -38.51
C LYS A 679 -13.33 -9.42 -37.08
N LEU A 680 -14.37 -9.63 -36.25
CA LEU A 680 -14.35 -9.26 -34.83
C LEU A 680 -13.22 -9.96 -34.07
N LEU A 681 -13.04 -11.28 -34.22
CA LEU A 681 -11.97 -12.03 -33.56
C LEU A 681 -10.57 -11.54 -33.98
N VAL A 682 -10.38 -11.17 -35.26
CA VAL A 682 -9.12 -10.58 -35.74
C VAL A 682 -8.88 -9.21 -35.09
N VAL A 683 -9.91 -8.38 -34.93
CA VAL A 683 -9.80 -7.10 -34.20
C VAL A 683 -9.39 -7.35 -32.73
N VAL A 684 -9.96 -8.37 -32.08
CA VAL A 684 -9.55 -8.78 -30.73
C VAL A 684 -8.08 -9.22 -30.70
N CYS A 685 -7.60 -10.01 -31.68
CA CYS A 685 -6.18 -10.35 -31.78
C CYS A 685 -5.29 -9.10 -31.91
N LEU A 686 -5.69 -8.12 -32.73
CA LEU A 686 -4.96 -6.86 -32.86
C LEU A 686 -4.93 -6.06 -31.55
N ALA A 687 -6.04 -6.06 -30.80
CA ALA A 687 -6.11 -5.41 -29.49
C ALA A 687 -5.15 -6.08 -28.48
N ILE A 688 -5.09 -7.42 -28.45
CA ILE A 688 -4.16 -8.16 -27.59
C ILE A 688 -2.70 -7.87 -28.00
N CYS A 689 -2.37 -7.88 -29.29
CA CYS A 689 -1.04 -7.51 -29.78
C CYS A 689 -0.68 -6.07 -29.39
N CYS A 690 -1.62 -5.12 -29.55
CA CYS A 690 -1.42 -3.72 -29.17
C CYS A 690 -1.11 -3.59 -27.68
N LYS A 691 -1.91 -4.24 -26.82
CA LYS A 691 -1.66 -4.26 -25.36
C LYS A 691 -0.28 -4.85 -25.03
N HIS A 692 0.06 -5.98 -25.62
CA HIS A 692 1.35 -6.62 -25.39
C HIS A 692 2.53 -5.74 -25.85
N PHE A 693 2.45 -5.11 -27.02
CA PHE A 693 3.49 -4.20 -27.48
C PHE A 693 3.62 -2.93 -26.63
N MET A 694 2.52 -2.43 -26.07
CA MET A 694 2.57 -1.34 -25.09
C MET A 694 3.33 -1.76 -23.83
N ASP A 695 3.07 -2.97 -23.32
CA ASP A 695 3.80 -3.52 -22.16
C ASP A 695 5.28 -3.71 -22.48
N CYS A 696 5.61 -4.31 -23.62
CA CYS A 696 6.98 -4.44 -24.08
C CYS A 696 7.68 -3.08 -24.21
N ARG A 697 7.02 -2.06 -24.78
CA ARG A 697 7.58 -0.71 -24.90
C ARG A 697 7.88 -0.10 -23.53
N ALA A 698 6.98 -0.27 -22.56
CA ALA A 698 7.20 0.21 -21.20
C ALA A 698 8.42 -0.46 -20.57
N LEU A 699 8.51 -1.79 -20.67
CA LEU A 699 9.64 -2.56 -20.16
C LEU A 699 10.96 -2.18 -20.85
N MET A 700 10.96 -1.99 -22.17
CA MET A 700 12.14 -1.54 -22.93
C MET A 700 12.72 -0.25 -22.39
N LYS A 701 11.85 0.73 -22.08
CA LYS A 701 12.29 2.02 -21.55
C LYS A 701 12.66 1.96 -20.07
N ALA A 702 11.96 1.15 -19.29
CA ALA A 702 12.24 0.97 -17.86
C ALA A 702 13.65 0.42 -17.64
N TYR A 703 14.03 -0.60 -18.40
CA TYR A 703 15.27 -1.37 -18.20
C TYR A 703 16.28 -1.24 -19.35
N GLU A 704 16.13 -0.24 -20.23
CA GLU A 704 17.01 0.01 -21.38
C GLU A 704 17.29 -1.24 -22.24
N MET A 705 16.23 -1.95 -22.63
CA MET A 705 16.32 -3.23 -23.34
C MET A 705 16.07 -3.09 -24.84
N ASN A 706 16.74 -3.93 -25.63
CA ASN A 706 16.44 -4.16 -27.03
C ASN A 706 15.56 -5.42 -27.21
N PRO A 707 14.37 -5.32 -27.82
CA PRO A 707 13.40 -6.43 -27.89
C PRO A 707 13.89 -7.64 -28.69
N PHE A 708 14.82 -7.43 -29.63
CA PHE A 708 15.33 -8.50 -30.48
C PHE A 708 16.47 -9.29 -29.86
N THR A 709 17.24 -8.67 -28.96
CA THR A 709 18.40 -9.31 -28.31
C THR A 709 18.12 -9.69 -26.87
N ASN A 710 17.38 -8.87 -26.13
CA ASN A 710 17.26 -9.00 -24.69
C ASN A 710 16.02 -9.77 -24.22
N PHE A 711 14.96 -9.84 -25.02
CA PHE A 711 13.73 -10.58 -24.68
C PHE A 711 12.90 -11.05 -25.90
N PRO A 712 13.51 -11.67 -26.92
CA PRO A 712 12.79 -12.07 -28.13
C PRO A 712 11.70 -13.11 -27.84
N GLY A 713 11.94 -14.05 -26.91
CA GLY A 713 10.95 -15.05 -26.51
C GLY A 713 9.71 -14.43 -25.86
N TYR A 714 9.88 -13.41 -25.01
CA TYR A 714 8.76 -12.73 -24.37
C TYR A 714 7.97 -11.85 -25.35
N SER A 715 8.65 -11.08 -26.21
CA SER A 715 8.02 -10.09 -27.10
C SER A 715 7.39 -10.67 -28.37
N LEU A 716 7.96 -11.74 -28.94
CA LEU A 716 7.53 -12.24 -30.25
C LEU A 716 6.56 -13.41 -30.15
N SER A 717 6.55 -14.18 -29.05
CA SER A 717 5.75 -15.40 -28.95
C SER A 717 4.25 -15.14 -29.11
N VAL A 718 3.69 -14.14 -28.42
CA VAL A 718 2.25 -13.83 -28.47
C VAL A 718 1.82 -13.36 -29.86
N PRO A 719 2.47 -12.35 -30.49
CA PRO A 719 2.14 -11.93 -31.86
C PRO A 719 2.28 -13.05 -32.89
N VAL A 720 3.32 -13.87 -32.79
CA VAL A 720 3.56 -14.99 -33.72
C VAL A 720 2.46 -16.05 -33.58
N LEU A 721 2.07 -16.42 -32.35
CA LEU A 721 1.00 -17.39 -32.12
C LEU A 721 -0.34 -16.87 -32.63
N LEU A 722 -0.67 -15.59 -32.39
CA LEU A 722 -1.89 -14.97 -32.89
C LEU A 722 -1.92 -14.88 -34.43
N ALA A 723 -0.82 -14.46 -35.05
CA ALA A 723 -0.69 -14.43 -36.51
C ALA A 723 -0.83 -15.83 -37.12
N TYR A 724 -0.18 -16.83 -36.49
CA TYR A 724 -0.30 -18.23 -36.89
C TYR A 724 -1.74 -18.75 -36.75
N ALA A 725 -2.43 -18.42 -35.66
CA ALA A 725 -3.83 -18.78 -35.45
C ALA A 725 -4.74 -18.17 -36.53
N VAL A 726 -4.58 -16.88 -36.82
CA VAL A 726 -5.34 -16.19 -37.90
C VAL A 726 -5.04 -16.84 -39.24
N TYR A 727 -3.77 -17.09 -39.58
CA TYR A 727 -3.38 -17.72 -40.84
C TYR A 727 -3.97 -19.13 -40.98
N LYS A 728 -3.76 -20.00 -39.98
CA LYS A 728 -4.16 -21.40 -40.04
C LYS A 728 -5.67 -21.59 -40.07
N THR A 729 -6.43 -20.66 -39.49
CA THR A 729 -7.90 -20.68 -39.47
C THR A 729 -8.54 -19.99 -40.68
N ARG A 730 -7.75 -19.33 -41.54
CA ARG A 730 -8.22 -18.57 -42.72
C ARG A 730 -8.78 -19.47 -43.82
N GLY A 731 -8.19 -20.66 -44.00
CA GLY A 731 -8.25 -21.41 -45.25
C GLY A 731 -9.34 -22.48 -45.36
N ASN A 732 -10.09 -22.35 -46.44
CA ASN A 732 -11.01 -23.29 -47.12
C ASN A 732 -10.27 -24.49 -47.77
N ASN A 733 -9.27 -25.09 -47.10
CA ASN A 733 -8.51 -26.20 -47.67
C ASN A 733 -9.01 -27.55 -47.16
N GLN A 734 -10.04 -28.08 -47.83
CA GLN A 734 -10.18 -29.49 -48.25
C GLN A 734 -11.49 -29.65 -49.05
N LEU A 735 -11.45 -29.20 -50.31
CA LEU A 735 -12.26 -29.73 -51.42
C LEU A 735 -11.32 -30.40 -52.44
N ARG A 736 -10.26 -31.04 -51.94
CA ARG A 736 -9.37 -31.93 -52.68
C ARG A 736 -9.16 -33.18 -51.83
N HIS A 737 -10.12 -34.09 -51.88
CA HIS A 737 -9.94 -35.40 -52.50
C HIS A 737 -11.30 -36.04 -52.72
#